data_AF-A0A3A9ZWM9-F1
#
_entry.id   AF-A0A3A9ZWM9-F1
#
_cell.length_a   1.000
_cell.length_b   1.000
_cell.length_c   1.000
_cell.angle_alpha   90.00
_cell.angle_beta   90.00
_cell.angle_gamma   90.00
#
_symmetry.space_group_name_H-M   'P 1'
#
loop_
_entity.id
_entity.type
_entity.pdbx_description
1 polymer ?
#
loop_
_entity_poly.entity_id
_entity_poly.type
_entity_poly.pdbx_seq_one_letter_code
_entity_poly.pdbx_strand_id
1 'polypeptide(L)'
;MAGQHEGFALGVDLGTSNTVAVLRWPDGRTRPLLVDGQPIMPSGVYVDADGGLHAGLDARRLAHADPARYEPNPKRRVDEPVVRLGGRDLLPADLLGAVLHAVGRAAVESVGFLPPAVLTCPAAWDDARRHVLGDALMRAGWPQAAEHTLSGPTPPGTRLLREPVAAARYYTEVLRRPVPVGGAIAVFDFGGGTLDVAVVRNEGADPWGDSGFAVISCGGLPDLGGLDVDAALVGRVGELVAGPHARRWARLTAPDDTIARRESVQLWEAVRGAKELLSRGTVAPVAVPGVADPVSLTRDDVERAARPLLERAVAAAREVIGEAGLTPDQLGGLFLVGGSSRIPLVARMLHADLGVAPTVLEQPELPVAEGALTDLPLRRGTSPPRYAGPPAPAAAAPVPPAAAVAATRPEDPAAGAPTAAAPTVPDQRPSVTVPDVDQRVTVPDAGAGATVPNPGSPVPAQTLVATPPAGVAPTLPDAPGSPAAPPFGGSVSAPPFGPGARPPSGGPAAPPGTARGGWRRARWVVLGAVVALAGVTTAAVLYLTRDRYPGLDFHPLEMVAQPKAGDERPPGMWTTVLGDRAYLAYRRADRQLEVVAIDTGSGDELWRSQTGTAADAWERLLAVPGAVVAYADAPGTSTPREMVVLDAASGQPRWTRSIRGDDDVFFTDRTAVLVDRTANQLVGLAMGDGKPQWARDNPVSEYRNARTVVLPVDTGEAAGGPAYLDGGPRDPWHDGGRRLVQVGADRSVRVLDMDSGSVVAGRGNVADLDDLLVAHGDRLYVAADEGGYQLLGYDLESLSAEPVVLYRAPDDRRRPKALVACGEHRACLLEVPDGEVARAEVVAATEGKSPVHWAAPGATALLPLGERLLVRTGDSSPTSTLFDAAGKPLLRDRPGVGVRLDAGNLLVFAKTPSTIEDDRGLSGVRAATGEVAELGQLTGVRSATCSWNTRVIACGAEKDFVVYRFAR
;
A
#
# COMPACT_ATOMS: atom_id res chain seq x y z
N MET A 1 15.65 -38.60 32.50
CA MET A 1 14.43 -37.96 31.94
C MET A 1 14.81 -37.25 30.64
N ALA A 2 15.15 -38.00 29.58
CA ALA A 2 15.87 -37.43 28.42
C ALA A 2 14.99 -36.92 27.27
N GLY A 3 13.70 -37.30 27.23
CA GLY A 3 12.79 -36.98 26.11
C GLY A 3 11.74 -35.90 26.42
N GLN A 4 11.77 -35.24 27.57
CA GLN A 4 10.80 -34.19 27.94
C GLN A 4 11.19 -32.79 27.43
N HIS A 5 12.42 -32.63 26.90
CA HIS A 5 12.98 -31.36 26.47
C HIS A 5 13.15 -31.26 24.94
N GLU A 6 12.89 -32.33 24.18
CA GLU A 6 13.06 -32.32 22.72
C GLU A 6 12.04 -31.39 22.04
N GLY A 7 12.48 -30.62 21.05
CA GLY A 7 11.65 -29.71 20.24
C GLY A 7 11.54 -28.28 20.78
N PHE A 8 11.72 -28.07 22.09
CA PHE A 8 11.83 -26.73 22.68
C PHE A 8 13.09 -26.01 22.17
N ALA A 9 12.97 -24.71 21.92
CA ALA A 9 14.10 -23.82 21.61
C ALA A 9 13.81 -22.37 22.02
N LEU A 10 14.87 -21.57 22.18
CA LEU A 10 14.81 -20.15 22.54
C LEU A 10 15.69 -19.32 21.60
N GLY A 11 15.09 -18.48 20.76
CA GLY A 11 15.82 -17.47 19.99
C GLY A 11 15.89 -16.18 20.79
N VAL A 12 17.06 -15.55 20.88
CA VAL A 12 17.27 -14.29 21.60
C VAL A 12 17.97 -13.29 20.68
N ASP A 13 17.31 -12.18 20.42
CA ASP A 13 17.93 -10.99 19.87
C ASP A 13 18.38 -10.05 20.99
N LEU A 14 19.68 -9.96 21.21
CA LEU A 14 20.28 -9.07 22.20
C LEU A 14 20.54 -7.71 21.55
N GLY A 15 19.48 -6.96 21.27
CA GLY A 15 19.56 -5.63 20.66
C GLY A 15 20.11 -4.56 21.62
N THR A 16 20.64 -3.47 21.04
CA THR A 16 21.37 -2.42 21.77
C THR A 16 20.54 -1.69 22.83
N SER A 17 19.25 -1.46 22.55
CA SER A 17 18.34 -0.72 23.43
C SER A 17 17.16 -1.57 23.94
N ASN A 18 16.78 -2.59 23.17
CA ASN A 18 15.78 -3.59 23.55
C ASN A 18 16.32 -4.99 23.23
N THR A 19 15.98 -5.97 24.06
CA THR A 19 16.21 -7.40 23.89
C THR A 19 14.87 -8.07 23.58
N VAL A 20 14.85 -8.95 22.60
CA VAL A 20 13.67 -9.75 22.22
C VAL A 20 14.01 -11.22 22.40
N ALA A 21 13.07 -12.01 22.89
CA ALA A 21 13.23 -13.45 22.98
C ALA A 21 11.96 -14.15 22.50
N VAL A 22 12.11 -15.28 21.80
CA VAL A 22 11.01 -16.08 21.26
C VAL A 22 11.21 -17.54 21.64
N LEU A 23 10.21 -18.11 22.30
CA LEU A 23 10.14 -19.54 22.59
C LEU A 23 9.50 -20.28 21.42
N ARG A 24 10.03 -21.48 21.12
CA ARG A 24 9.35 -22.48 20.30
C ARG A 24 9.00 -23.70 21.15
N TRP A 25 7.80 -24.24 20.95
CA TRP A 25 7.32 -25.48 21.57
C TRP A 25 7.58 -26.70 20.66
N PRO A 26 7.53 -27.94 21.19
CA PRO A 26 7.77 -29.16 20.40
C PRO A 26 6.77 -29.40 19.26
N ASP A 27 5.60 -28.76 19.30
CA ASP A 27 4.62 -28.74 18.21
C ASP A 27 4.93 -27.73 17.10
N GLY A 28 6.04 -26.99 17.24
CA GLY A 28 6.53 -26.00 16.28
C GLY A 28 5.91 -24.62 16.38
N ARG A 29 4.95 -24.38 17.28
CA ARG A 29 4.45 -23.02 17.53
C ARG A 29 5.55 -22.15 18.15
N THR A 30 5.69 -20.94 17.65
CA THR A 30 6.53 -19.88 18.21
C THR A 30 5.68 -18.85 18.95
N ARG A 31 6.22 -18.25 20.02
CA ARG A 31 5.63 -17.10 20.72
C ARG A 31 6.73 -16.23 21.34
N PRO A 32 6.61 -14.89 21.30
CA PRO A 32 7.46 -14.01 22.10
C PRO A 32 7.42 -14.40 23.59
N LEU A 33 8.60 -14.45 24.20
CA LEU A 33 8.78 -14.63 25.64
C LEU A 33 8.50 -13.30 26.34
N LEU A 34 7.67 -13.32 27.38
CA LEU A 34 7.34 -12.12 28.14
C LEU A 34 8.31 -11.95 29.32
N VAL A 35 9.27 -11.04 29.20
CA VAL A 35 10.12 -10.62 30.34
C VAL A 35 9.45 -9.41 30.99
N ASP A 36 9.26 -9.46 32.31
CA ASP A 36 8.51 -8.46 33.10
C ASP A 36 7.09 -8.17 32.54
N GLY A 37 6.50 -9.15 31.85
CA GLY A 37 5.21 -9.05 31.16
C GLY A 37 5.26 -8.38 29.77
N GLN A 38 6.43 -8.08 29.22
CA GLN A 38 6.62 -7.41 27.91
C GLN A 38 7.30 -8.35 26.89
N PRO A 39 6.86 -8.37 25.62
CA PRO A 39 7.51 -9.14 24.55
C PRO A 39 8.80 -8.49 24.02
N ILE A 40 9.01 -7.22 24.35
CA ILE A 40 10.19 -6.41 24.02
C ILE A 40 10.70 -5.85 25.35
N MET A 41 11.86 -6.33 25.80
CA MET A 41 12.47 -5.98 27.09
C MET A 41 13.49 -4.85 26.89
N PRO A 42 13.51 -3.77 27.69
CA PRO A 42 14.60 -2.79 27.64
C PRO A 42 15.95 -3.45 27.98
N SER A 43 16.98 -3.24 27.17
CA SER A 43 18.33 -3.81 27.42
C SER A 43 19.10 -3.12 28.56
N GLY A 44 18.52 -2.09 29.18
CA GLY A 44 19.19 -1.28 30.19
C GLY A 44 19.35 -2.00 31.54
N VAL A 45 20.41 -1.63 32.27
CA VAL A 45 20.82 -2.25 33.55
C VAL A 45 21.03 -1.18 34.63
N TYR A 46 20.52 -1.43 35.84
CA TYR A 46 20.62 -0.56 37.01
C TYR A 46 21.38 -1.26 38.15
N VAL A 47 22.30 -0.56 38.81
CA VAL A 47 23.01 -1.06 40.01
C VAL A 47 22.48 -0.45 41.31
N ASP A 48 21.99 -1.27 42.22
CA ASP A 48 21.44 -0.83 43.50
C ASP A 48 22.52 -0.41 44.53
N ALA A 49 22.08 -0.07 45.74
CA ALA A 49 22.96 0.40 46.80
C ALA A 49 23.98 -0.66 47.25
N ASP A 50 23.56 -1.92 47.33
CA ASP A 50 24.33 -3.06 47.83
C ASP A 50 25.23 -3.66 46.74
N GLY A 51 24.81 -3.54 45.48
CA GLY A 51 25.55 -3.94 44.29
C GLY A 51 24.80 -4.93 43.39
N GLY A 52 23.53 -5.20 43.67
CA GLY A 52 22.69 -6.03 42.81
C GLY A 52 22.43 -5.34 41.46
N LEU A 53 22.42 -6.15 40.40
CA LEU A 53 22.12 -5.70 39.04
C LEU A 53 20.68 -6.07 38.68
N HIS A 54 19.92 -5.06 38.29
CA HIS A 54 18.55 -5.17 37.80
C HIS A 54 18.57 -4.89 36.30
N ALA A 55 17.77 -5.61 35.51
CA ALA A 55 17.65 -5.40 34.06
C ALA A 55 16.19 -5.07 33.68
N GLY A 56 15.93 -4.79 32.41
CA GLY A 56 14.57 -4.79 31.88
C GLY A 56 13.71 -3.61 32.35
N LEU A 57 12.43 -3.89 32.63
CA LEU A 57 11.47 -2.85 32.99
C LEU A 57 11.74 -2.31 34.40
N ASP A 58 12.18 -3.16 35.33
CA ASP A 58 12.50 -2.76 36.69
C ASP A 58 13.79 -1.93 36.78
N ALA A 59 14.80 -2.21 35.95
CA ALA A 59 15.96 -1.32 35.81
C ALA A 59 15.57 0.11 35.40
N ARG A 60 14.69 0.24 34.39
CA ARG A 60 14.20 1.55 33.93
C ARG A 60 13.35 2.24 35.01
N ARG A 61 12.51 1.51 35.74
CA ARG A 61 11.73 2.04 36.88
C ARG A 61 12.65 2.60 37.97
N LEU A 62 13.71 1.87 38.33
CA LEU A 62 14.70 2.30 39.33
C LEU A 62 15.54 3.50 38.84
N ALA A 63 15.83 3.58 37.54
CA ALA A 63 16.54 4.70 36.93
C ALA A 63 15.83 6.06 37.10
N HIS A 64 14.48 6.10 37.18
CA HIS A 64 13.76 7.34 37.50
C HIS A 64 14.08 7.85 38.92
N ALA A 65 14.51 6.99 39.85
CA ALA A 65 14.92 7.38 41.20
C ALA A 65 16.39 7.83 41.25
N ASP A 66 17.31 7.11 40.61
CA ASP A 66 18.73 7.53 40.53
C ASP A 66 19.33 7.23 39.14
N PRO A 67 19.26 8.19 38.19
CA PRO A 67 19.80 8.01 36.84
C PRO A 67 21.31 7.72 36.80
N ALA A 68 22.07 8.08 37.84
CA ALA A 68 23.52 7.88 37.86
C ALA A 68 23.93 6.40 38.05
N ARG A 69 22.96 5.51 38.23
CA ARG A 69 23.13 4.05 38.42
C ARG A 69 22.73 3.20 37.23
N TYR A 70 22.31 3.83 36.12
CA TYR A 70 21.68 3.16 34.99
C TYR A 70 22.51 3.28 33.72
N GLU A 71 22.81 2.15 33.08
CA GLU A 71 23.29 2.09 31.69
C GLU A 71 22.13 1.66 30.79
N PRO A 72 21.56 2.55 29.95
CA PRO A 72 20.44 2.20 29.08
C PRO A 72 20.80 1.27 27.89
N ASN A 73 22.06 1.21 27.46
CA ASN A 73 22.49 0.52 26.23
C ASN A 73 23.81 -0.25 26.42
N PRO A 74 23.89 -1.28 27.31
CA PRO A 74 25.15 -1.93 27.66
C PRO A 74 25.90 -2.56 26.47
N LYS A 75 25.20 -2.93 25.38
CA LYS A 75 25.84 -3.42 24.14
C LYS A 75 26.76 -2.39 23.47
N ARG A 76 26.48 -1.08 23.60
CA ARG A 76 27.39 0.01 23.13
C ARG A 76 28.64 0.13 24.01
N ARG A 77 28.66 -0.46 25.22
CA ARG A 77 29.79 -0.40 26.17
C ARG A 77 30.71 -1.63 26.10
N VAL A 78 30.50 -2.55 25.15
CA VAL A 78 31.17 -3.86 25.07
C VAL A 78 32.71 -3.77 24.98
N ASP A 79 33.24 -2.70 24.39
CA ASP A 79 34.67 -2.46 24.20
C ASP A 79 35.36 -1.78 25.41
N GLU A 80 34.61 -1.36 26.42
CA GLU A 80 35.15 -0.64 27.57
C GLU A 80 35.68 -1.59 28.65
N PRO A 81 36.83 -1.28 29.30
CA PRO A 81 37.38 -2.14 30.35
C PRO A 81 36.48 -2.17 31.59
N VAL A 82 35.80 -1.06 31.91
CA VAL A 82 34.82 -0.93 33.00
C VAL A 82 33.80 0.15 32.67
N VAL A 83 32.55 -0.04 33.11
CA VAL A 83 31.46 0.94 33.08
C VAL A 83 31.21 1.44 34.50
N ARG A 84 31.27 2.76 34.71
CA ARG A 84 31.10 3.41 36.02
C ARG A 84 29.63 3.74 36.28
N LEU A 85 28.95 3.00 37.16
CA LEU A 85 27.57 3.24 37.59
C LEU A 85 27.47 3.39 39.11
N GLY A 86 26.78 4.42 39.60
CA GLY A 86 26.57 4.66 41.03
C GLY A 86 27.86 4.86 41.85
N GLY A 87 28.98 5.18 41.19
CA GLY A 87 30.32 5.23 41.77
C GLY A 87 31.11 3.91 41.71
N ARG A 88 30.47 2.79 41.40
CA ARG A 88 31.07 1.45 41.24
C ARG A 88 31.56 1.24 39.79
N ASP A 89 32.69 0.55 39.62
CA ASP A 89 33.12 0.03 38.32
C ASP A 89 32.54 -1.38 38.11
N LEU A 90 31.98 -1.65 36.94
CA LEU A 90 31.36 -2.92 36.53
C LEU A 90 31.92 -3.36 35.17
N LEU A 91 32.03 -4.67 34.90
CA LEU A 91 32.47 -5.14 33.57
C LEU A 91 31.28 -5.13 32.59
N PRO A 92 31.47 -4.90 31.28
CA PRO A 92 30.38 -5.00 30.31
C PRO A 92 29.72 -6.38 30.30
N ALA A 93 30.49 -7.44 30.57
CA ALA A 93 29.99 -8.80 30.74
C ALA A 93 29.02 -8.97 31.93
N ASP A 94 29.18 -8.21 33.02
CA ASP A 94 28.23 -8.23 34.14
C ASP A 94 26.89 -7.58 33.74
N LEU A 95 26.94 -6.48 32.99
CA LEU A 95 25.74 -5.79 32.49
C LEU A 95 24.98 -6.67 31.48
N LEU A 96 25.67 -7.18 30.46
CA LEU A 96 25.06 -8.09 29.48
C LEU A 96 24.58 -9.40 30.15
N GLY A 97 25.31 -9.89 31.16
CA GLY A 97 24.94 -11.05 31.97
C GLY A 97 23.63 -10.82 32.75
N ALA A 98 23.40 -9.62 33.29
CA ALA A 98 22.15 -9.28 33.97
C ALA A 98 20.93 -9.31 33.02
N VAL A 99 21.10 -8.85 31.77
CA VAL A 99 20.05 -8.91 30.73
C VAL A 99 19.74 -10.36 30.35
N LEU A 100 20.78 -11.16 30.05
CA LEU A 100 20.63 -12.58 29.72
C LEU A 100 20.09 -13.40 30.89
N HIS A 101 20.38 -13.01 32.14
CA HIS A 101 19.81 -13.64 33.33
C HIS A 101 18.30 -13.40 33.45
N ALA A 102 17.82 -12.19 33.16
CA ALA A 102 16.39 -11.89 33.16
C ALA A 102 15.63 -12.66 32.07
N VAL A 103 16.18 -12.76 30.86
CA VAL A 103 15.65 -13.60 29.77
C VAL A 103 15.64 -15.08 30.17
N GLY A 104 16.74 -15.58 30.73
CA GLY A 104 16.86 -16.97 31.17
C GLY A 104 15.88 -17.33 32.29
N ARG A 105 15.71 -16.44 33.28
CA ARG A 105 14.71 -16.55 34.34
C ARG A 105 13.30 -16.65 33.75
N ALA A 106 12.91 -15.73 32.86
CA ALA A 106 11.58 -15.75 32.24
C ALA A 106 11.34 -17.02 31.41
N ALA A 107 12.36 -17.55 30.73
CA ALA A 107 12.27 -18.83 30.01
C ALA A 107 12.05 -20.02 30.97
N VAL A 108 12.82 -20.09 32.07
CA VAL A 108 12.65 -21.11 33.12
C VAL A 108 11.28 -21.01 33.79
N GLU A 109 10.77 -19.80 34.06
CA GLU A 109 9.42 -19.57 34.58
C GLU A 109 8.32 -20.00 33.58
N SER A 110 8.60 -19.92 32.27
CA SER A 110 7.63 -20.24 31.21
C SER A 110 7.55 -21.73 30.85
N VAL A 111 8.65 -22.49 30.93
CA VAL A 111 8.69 -23.92 30.52
C VAL A 111 9.34 -24.87 31.54
N GLY A 112 9.78 -24.38 32.69
CA GLY A 112 10.37 -25.17 33.79
C GLY A 112 11.87 -25.47 33.66
N PHE A 113 12.52 -25.05 32.57
CA PHE A 113 13.95 -25.18 32.32
C PHE A 113 14.41 -24.14 31.29
N LEU A 114 15.73 -23.95 31.14
CA LEU A 114 16.31 -23.11 30.09
C LEU A 114 16.44 -23.92 28.78
N PRO A 115 15.74 -23.58 27.68
CA PRO A 115 15.82 -24.36 26.45
C PRO A 115 17.18 -24.26 25.75
N PRO A 116 17.49 -25.19 24.82
CA PRO A 116 18.54 -24.97 23.82
C PRO A 116 18.31 -23.65 23.11
N ALA A 117 19.34 -22.80 23.05
CA ALA A 117 19.17 -21.39 22.69
C ALA A 117 20.11 -20.93 21.59
N VAL A 118 19.64 -19.94 20.82
CA VAL A 118 20.41 -19.24 19.78
C VAL A 118 20.38 -17.75 20.12
N LEU A 119 21.56 -17.20 20.37
CA LEU A 119 21.77 -15.80 20.75
C LEU A 119 22.41 -15.07 19.58
N THR A 120 21.86 -13.93 19.18
CA THR A 120 22.37 -13.17 18.04
C THR A 120 23.48 -12.18 18.42
N CYS A 121 24.34 -11.85 17.45
CA CYS A 121 25.31 -10.77 17.55
C CYS A 121 25.58 -10.10 16.18
N PRO A 122 26.07 -8.84 16.14
CA PRO A 122 26.28 -8.11 14.89
C PRO A 122 27.34 -8.77 14.01
N ALA A 123 27.16 -8.73 12.69
CA ALA A 123 28.06 -9.41 11.75
C ALA A 123 29.51 -8.88 11.79
N ALA A 124 29.68 -7.60 12.14
CA ALA A 124 30.98 -6.93 12.27
C ALA A 124 31.65 -7.07 13.66
N TRP A 125 31.13 -7.92 14.55
CA TRP A 125 31.82 -8.24 15.81
C TRP A 125 33.00 -9.19 15.58
N ASP A 126 34.05 -9.01 16.37
CA ASP A 126 35.28 -9.81 16.36
C ASP A 126 35.26 -10.87 17.48
N ASP A 127 36.36 -11.62 17.61
CA ASP A 127 36.52 -12.64 18.64
C ASP A 127 36.51 -12.03 20.05
N ALA A 128 36.99 -10.79 20.22
CA ALA A 128 37.04 -10.11 21.51
C ALA A 128 35.64 -9.76 22.02
N ARG A 129 34.79 -9.16 21.17
CA ARG A 129 33.39 -8.86 21.52
C ARG A 129 32.57 -10.13 21.71
N ARG A 130 32.82 -11.19 20.92
CA ARG A 130 32.22 -12.53 21.16
C ARG A 130 32.67 -13.15 22.49
N HIS A 131 33.92 -12.95 22.91
CA HIS A 131 34.42 -13.42 24.20
C HIS A 131 33.68 -12.76 25.37
N VAL A 132 33.48 -11.43 25.33
CA VAL A 132 32.67 -10.70 26.33
C VAL A 132 31.23 -11.23 26.41
N LEU A 133 30.65 -11.65 25.27
CA LEU A 133 29.32 -12.27 25.22
C LEU A 133 29.29 -13.69 25.81
N GLY A 134 30.36 -14.48 25.61
CA GLY A 134 30.54 -15.77 26.28
C GLY A 134 30.67 -15.63 27.80
N ASP A 135 31.40 -14.61 28.25
CA ASP A 135 31.54 -14.23 29.65
C ASP A 135 30.20 -13.80 30.27
N ALA A 136 29.39 -13.05 29.52
CA ALA A 136 28.02 -12.66 29.91
C ALA A 136 27.09 -13.87 30.07
N LEU A 137 27.16 -14.85 29.15
CA LEU A 137 26.40 -16.12 29.27
C LEU A 137 26.79 -16.91 30.52
N MET A 138 28.09 -17.01 30.83
CA MET A 138 28.54 -17.67 32.06
C MET A 138 28.03 -16.97 33.32
N ARG A 139 28.07 -15.63 33.37
CA ARG A 139 27.54 -14.82 34.48
C ARG A 139 26.02 -14.94 34.63
N ALA A 140 25.30 -15.09 33.52
CA ALA A 140 23.85 -15.31 33.51
C ALA A 140 23.43 -16.71 33.98
N GLY A 141 24.37 -17.67 34.07
CA GLY A 141 24.11 -19.08 34.39
C GLY A 141 23.72 -19.94 33.18
N TRP A 142 24.00 -19.49 31.96
CA TRP A 142 23.67 -20.19 30.73
C TRP A 142 24.74 -21.22 30.34
N PRO A 143 24.39 -22.27 29.57
CA PRO A 143 25.37 -23.13 28.93
C PRO A 143 26.33 -22.34 28.05
N GLN A 144 27.63 -22.66 28.14
CA GLN A 144 28.69 -22.01 27.38
C GLN A 144 28.34 -21.98 25.88
N ALA A 145 28.63 -20.84 25.24
CA ALA A 145 28.45 -20.69 23.80
C ALA A 145 29.40 -21.62 23.01
N ALA A 146 28.83 -22.33 22.03
CA ALA A 146 29.60 -22.83 20.89
C ALA A 146 29.49 -21.80 19.76
N GLU A 147 30.63 -21.42 19.17
CA GLU A 147 30.62 -20.71 17.90
C GLU A 147 30.06 -21.61 16.79
N HIS A 148 29.51 -20.99 15.74
CA HIS A 148 28.91 -21.68 14.62
C HIS A 148 29.96 -22.26 13.66
N THR A 149 30.68 -23.30 14.10
CA THR A 149 31.41 -24.18 13.19
C THR A 149 30.40 -24.89 12.29
N LEU A 150 30.44 -24.57 10.99
CA LEU A 150 29.66 -25.18 9.91
C LEU A 150 30.04 -26.66 9.69
N SER A 151 29.81 -27.52 10.70
CA SER A 151 29.77 -29.00 10.66
C SER A 151 29.63 -29.58 12.07
N GLY A 152 28.56 -30.33 12.36
CA GLY A 152 28.54 -31.20 13.54
C GLY A 152 27.15 -31.52 14.12
N PRO A 153 27.01 -32.64 14.87
CA PRO A 153 25.79 -32.93 15.62
C PRO A 153 25.59 -31.92 16.75
N THR A 154 24.36 -31.45 16.96
CA THR A 154 24.00 -30.38 17.89
C THR A 154 24.59 -30.60 19.30
N PRO A 155 25.55 -29.78 19.76
CA PRO A 155 26.07 -29.87 21.12
C PRO A 155 25.03 -29.32 22.12
N PRO A 156 25.01 -29.82 23.37
CA PRO A 156 24.15 -29.27 24.42
C PRO A 156 24.72 -27.92 24.90
N GLY A 157 24.30 -26.82 24.27
CA GLY A 157 24.82 -25.49 24.57
C GLY A 157 24.00 -24.35 23.96
N THR A 158 24.49 -23.12 24.15
CA THR A 158 24.01 -21.92 23.45
C THR A 158 24.74 -21.81 22.11
N ARG A 159 24.07 -21.45 21.02
CA ARG A 159 24.70 -21.13 19.72
C ARG A 159 24.76 -19.61 19.53
N LEU A 160 25.84 -19.12 18.92
CA LEU A 160 25.91 -17.73 18.43
C LEU A 160 25.58 -17.67 16.93
N LEU A 161 24.71 -16.74 16.54
CA LEU A 161 24.30 -16.52 15.15
C LEU A 161 24.45 -15.03 14.78
N ARG A 162 24.87 -14.74 13.54
CA ARG A 162 24.95 -13.34 13.09
C ARG A 162 23.55 -12.78 12.82
N GLU A 163 23.25 -11.60 13.36
CA GLU A 163 21.96 -10.90 13.22
C GLU A 163 21.41 -10.88 11.77
N PRO A 164 22.18 -10.49 10.73
CA PRO A 164 21.67 -10.52 9.36
C PRO A 164 21.49 -11.93 8.77
N VAL A 165 22.17 -12.96 9.31
CA VAL A 165 21.94 -14.36 8.91
C VAL A 165 20.61 -14.85 9.49
N ALA A 166 20.29 -14.47 10.73
CA ALA A 166 18.98 -14.71 11.33
C ALA A 166 17.87 -14.00 10.54
N ALA A 167 18.06 -12.72 10.21
CA ALA A 167 17.13 -11.94 9.39
C ALA A 167 16.94 -12.56 7.98
N ALA A 168 17.99 -13.09 7.35
CA ALA A 168 17.89 -13.77 6.04
C ALA A 168 17.11 -15.09 6.11
N ARG A 169 17.28 -15.88 7.17
CA ARG A 169 16.48 -17.08 7.43
C ARG A 169 15.01 -16.71 7.70
N TYR A 170 14.75 -15.65 8.46
CA TYR A 170 13.38 -15.15 8.65
C TYR A 170 12.72 -14.74 7.32
N TYR A 171 13.43 -13.95 6.50
CA TYR A 171 12.94 -13.51 5.18
C TYR A 171 12.61 -14.69 4.25
N THR A 172 13.41 -15.75 4.27
CA THR A 172 13.23 -16.89 3.35
C THR A 172 12.31 -17.99 3.88
N GLU A 173 12.34 -18.31 5.17
CA GLU A 173 11.62 -19.45 5.75
C GLU A 173 10.31 -19.04 6.43
N VAL A 174 10.28 -17.89 7.13
CA VAL A 174 9.08 -17.41 7.85
C VAL A 174 8.20 -16.57 6.94
N LEU A 175 8.77 -15.57 6.25
CA LEU A 175 8.04 -14.80 5.22
C LEU A 175 7.87 -15.55 3.89
N ARG A 176 8.48 -16.74 3.75
CA ARG A 176 8.39 -17.63 2.57
C ARG A 176 8.77 -16.95 1.25
N ARG A 177 9.79 -16.09 1.26
CA ARG A 177 10.32 -15.44 0.05
C ARG A 177 11.57 -16.19 -0.44
N PRO A 178 11.46 -17.15 -1.37
CA PRO A 178 12.60 -17.97 -1.76
C PRO A 178 13.68 -17.15 -2.48
N VAL A 179 14.87 -17.10 -1.88
CA VAL A 179 16.09 -16.63 -2.55
C VAL A 179 16.75 -17.86 -3.18
N PRO A 180 17.05 -17.88 -4.50
CA PRO A 180 17.69 -19.02 -5.14
C PRO A 180 19.13 -19.22 -4.62
N VAL A 181 19.66 -20.44 -4.76
CA VAL A 181 21.07 -20.73 -4.43
C VAL A 181 22.00 -19.87 -5.29
N GLY A 182 22.98 -19.22 -4.67
CA GLY A 182 23.83 -18.20 -5.27
C GLY A 182 23.24 -16.78 -5.25
N GLY A 183 21.92 -16.64 -5.08
CA GLY A 183 21.24 -15.36 -4.92
C GLY A 183 21.53 -14.72 -3.57
N ALA A 184 21.48 -13.39 -3.51
CA ALA A 184 21.76 -12.61 -2.31
C ALA A 184 20.66 -11.61 -1.98
N ILE A 185 20.58 -11.22 -0.71
CA ILE A 185 19.74 -10.13 -0.21
C ILE A 185 20.58 -9.15 0.58
N ALA A 186 20.14 -7.90 0.66
CA ALA A 186 20.66 -6.94 1.63
C ALA A 186 19.78 -6.94 2.88
N VAL A 187 20.39 -7.04 4.07
CA VAL A 187 19.75 -6.79 5.35
C VAL A 187 20.23 -5.43 5.85
N PHE A 188 19.30 -4.58 6.25
CA PHE A 188 19.53 -3.26 6.80
C PHE A 188 18.89 -3.21 8.20
N ASP A 189 19.71 -3.35 9.24
CA ASP A 189 19.29 -3.23 10.62
C ASP A 189 19.51 -1.79 11.08
N PHE A 190 18.40 -1.05 11.25
CA PHE A 190 18.44 0.27 11.87
C PHE A 190 17.93 0.16 13.30
N GLY A 191 18.85 -0.23 14.18
CA GLY A 191 18.59 -0.49 15.59
C GLY A 191 18.40 0.77 16.43
N GLY A 192 18.37 0.57 17.75
CA GLY A 192 18.34 1.68 18.70
C GLY A 192 19.64 2.48 18.76
N GLY A 193 20.79 1.84 18.56
CA GLY A 193 22.11 2.47 18.72
C GLY A 193 23.19 2.05 17.73
N THR A 194 22.86 1.32 16.67
CA THR A 194 23.74 1.10 15.51
C THR A 194 22.90 0.99 14.25
N LEU A 195 23.56 1.24 13.12
CA LEU A 195 23.10 0.85 11.80
C LEU A 195 24.07 -0.21 11.31
N ASP A 196 23.57 -1.42 11.08
CA ASP A 196 24.34 -2.55 10.58
C ASP A 196 23.75 -2.99 9.24
N VAL A 197 24.57 -3.02 8.18
CA VAL A 197 24.15 -3.44 6.83
C VAL A 197 25.00 -4.62 6.38
N ALA A 198 24.38 -5.64 5.81
CA ALA A 198 25.09 -6.81 5.31
C ALA A 198 24.43 -7.37 4.04
N VAL A 199 25.25 -7.78 3.07
CA VAL A 199 24.80 -8.63 1.97
C VAL A 199 24.96 -10.09 2.38
N VAL A 200 23.86 -10.84 2.33
CA VAL A 200 23.81 -12.26 2.72
C VAL A 200 23.41 -13.09 1.50
N ARG A 201 24.23 -14.09 1.15
CA ARG A 201 24.02 -15.00 0.02
C ARG A 201 23.49 -16.35 0.50
N ASN A 202 22.52 -16.90 -0.21
CA ASN A 202 22.08 -18.28 -0.02
C ASN A 202 23.10 -19.21 -0.66
N GLU A 203 23.79 -20.04 0.13
CA GLU A 203 24.77 -21.02 -0.36
C GLU A 203 24.15 -22.40 -0.62
N GLY A 204 22.85 -22.57 -0.37
CA GLY A 204 22.09 -23.80 -0.55
C GLY A 204 21.81 -24.50 0.77
N ALA A 205 21.38 -25.76 0.69
CA ALA A 205 21.29 -26.60 1.88
C ALA A 205 22.69 -27.07 2.29
N ASP A 206 22.98 -27.01 3.59
CA ASP A 206 24.21 -27.57 4.15
C ASP A 206 24.19 -29.13 4.12
N PRO A 207 25.29 -29.82 4.50
CA PRO A 207 25.33 -31.29 4.52
C PRO A 207 24.33 -31.98 5.49
N TRP A 208 23.62 -31.23 6.32
CA TRP A 208 22.57 -31.72 7.24
C TRP A 208 21.15 -31.40 6.74
N GLY A 209 21.02 -30.44 5.82
CA GLY A 209 19.79 -30.11 5.09
C GLY A 209 19.18 -28.76 5.46
N ASP A 210 19.86 -27.95 6.27
CA ASP A 210 19.39 -26.63 6.73
C ASP A 210 19.84 -25.51 5.78
N SER A 211 19.15 -24.37 5.76
CA SER A 211 19.49 -23.28 4.84
C SER A 211 20.80 -22.58 5.23
N GLY A 212 21.79 -22.66 4.33
CA GLY A 212 23.09 -22.02 4.46
C GLY A 212 23.04 -20.57 3.97
N PHE A 213 23.29 -19.62 4.88
CA PHE A 213 23.37 -18.20 4.57
C PHE A 213 24.72 -17.63 5.01
N ALA A 214 25.51 -17.16 4.04
CA ALA A 214 26.83 -16.57 4.27
C ALA A 214 26.78 -15.04 4.11
N VAL A 215 27.42 -14.32 5.03
CA VAL A 215 27.67 -12.88 4.89
C VAL A 215 28.79 -12.70 3.87
N ILE A 216 28.53 -11.95 2.80
CA ILE A 216 29.49 -11.66 1.73
C ILE A 216 30.23 -10.35 2.01
N SER A 217 29.49 -9.33 2.43
CA SER A 217 30.00 -8.05 2.92
C SER A 217 29.16 -7.62 4.13
N CYS A 218 29.77 -6.87 5.04
CA CYS A 218 29.05 -6.18 6.11
C CYS A 218 29.80 -4.91 6.52
N GLY A 219 29.04 -3.85 6.74
CA GLY A 219 29.49 -2.55 7.21
C GLY A 219 28.35 -1.86 7.96
N GLY A 220 28.46 -0.55 8.17
CA GLY A 220 27.48 0.16 8.95
C GLY A 220 28.03 1.44 9.58
N LEU A 221 27.26 2.00 10.50
CA LEU A 221 27.58 3.24 11.21
C LEU A 221 27.36 3.05 12.72
N PRO A 222 28.44 2.90 13.52
CA PRO A 222 28.31 2.66 14.97
C PRO A 222 27.87 3.92 15.74
N ASP A 223 27.98 5.09 15.12
CA ASP A 223 27.53 6.40 15.63
C ASP A 223 26.10 6.78 15.20
N LEU A 224 25.34 5.84 14.61
CA LEU A 224 23.99 6.10 14.11
C LEU A 224 23.01 5.01 14.50
N GLY A 225 22.04 5.33 15.35
CA GLY A 225 20.82 4.56 15.57
C GLY A 225 19.64 5.47 15.90
N GLY A 226 18.55 4.87 16.39
CA GLY A 226 17.37 5.60 16.87
C GLY A 226 17.66 6.60 18.01
N LEU A 227 18.73 6.41 18.79
CA LEU A 227 19.23 7.34 19.80
C LEU A 227 19.77 8.64 19.22
N ASP A 228 20.42 8.57 18.06
CA ASP A 228 21.06 9.72 17.42
C ASP A 228 20.00 10.56 16.67
N VAL A 229 18.89 9.92 16.26
CA VAL A 229 17.63 10.60 15.89
C VAL A 229 16.93 11.22 17.11
N ASP A 230 16.91 10.55 18.28
CA ASP A 230 16.42 11.18 19.53
C ASP A 230 17.23 12.44 19.86
N ALA A 231 18.55 12.41 19.69
CA ALA A 231 19.44 13.54 19.96
C ALA A 231 19.18 14.74 19.03
N ALA A 232 19.02 14.49 17.72
CA ALA A 232 18.63 15.52 16.76
C ALA A 232 17.26 16.14 17.09
N LEU A 233 16.30 15.31 17.56
CA LEU A 233 14.99 15.77 18.01
C LEU A 233 15.01 16.53 19.34
N VAL A 234 15.88 16.17 20.28
CA VAL A 234 16.13 16.98 21.49
C VAL A 234 16.63 18.37 21.06
N GLY A 235 17.57 18.45 20.11
CA GLY A 235 17.99 19.73 19.51
C GLY A 235 16.82 20.54 18.96
N ARG A 236 15.94 19.90 18.18
CA ARG A 236 14.74 20.51 17.58
C ARG A 236 13.72 20.98 18.62
N VAL A 237 13.46 20.23 19.69
CA VAL A 237 12.64 20.70 20.82
C VAL A 237 13.29 21.89 21.50
N GLY A 238 14.62 21.92 21.58
CA GLY A 238 15.40 23.07 22.05
C GLY A 238 15.10 24.35 21.27
N GLU A 239 15.12 24.30 19.93
CA GLU A 239 14.76 25.46 19.08
C GLU A 239 13.37 26.02 19.40
N LEU A 240 12.39 25.14 19.65
CA LEU A 240 11.01 25.50 19.96
C LEU A 240 10.83 26.08 21.38
N VAL A 241 11.75 25.78 22.31
CA VAL A 241 11.67 26.12 23.74
C VAL A 241 12.63 27.25 24.15
N ALA A 242 13.73 27.46 23.40
CA ALA A 242 14.86 28.28 23.81
C ALA A 242 14.58 29.78 23.96
N GLY A 243 13.45 30.29 23.47
CA GLY A 243 13.01 31.68 23.70
C GLY A 243 12.61 31.92 25.17
N PRO A 244 11.37 31.59 25.57
CA PRO A 244 10.86 31.87 26.91
C PRO A 244 11.55 31.06 28.03
N HIS A 245 12.20 29.94 27.69
CA HIS A 245 12.69 28.97 28.69
C HIS A 245 14.19 28.65 28.59
N ALA A 246 15.01 29.51 27.97
CA ALA A 246 16.46 29.32 27.76
C ALA A 246 17.22 28.71 28.97
N ARG A 247 17.07 29.29 30.17
CA ARG A 247 17.73 28.80 31.40
C ARG A 247 17.26 27.42 31.84
N ARG A 248 15.98 27.11 31.60
CA ARG A 248 15.39 25.82 31.95
C ARG A 248 15.84 24.74 30.97
N TRP A 249 15.87 25.07 29.67
CA TRP A 249 16.43 24.20 28.64
C TRP A 249 17.90 23.82 28.93
N ALA A 250 18.75 24.81 29.26
CA ALA A 250 20.15 24.58 29.58
C ALA A 250 20.35 23.58 30.76
N ARG A 251 19.50 23.62 31.79
CA ARG A 251 19.57 22.66 32.92
C ARG A 251 19.04 21.27 32.56
N LEU A 252 18.19 21.14 31.54
CA LEU A 252 17.76 19.83 31.01
C LEU A 252 18.83 19.18 30.14
N THR A 253 19.60 19.97 29.37
CA THR A 253 20.67 19.46 28.50
C THR A 253 22.02 19.32 29.20
N ALA A 254 22.28 20.07 30.27
CA ALA A 254 23.51 19.98 31.08
C ALA A 254 23.18 19.82 32.59
N PRO A 255 22.72 18.63 33.02
CA PRO A 255 22.25 18.41 34.39
C PRO A 255 23.39 18.25 35.41
N ASP A 256 23.49 19.21 36.32
CA ASP A 256 24.45 19.29 37.43
C ASP A 256 23.95 18.58 38.70
N ASP A 257 22.68 18.74 39.06
CA ASP A 257 22.04 18.11 40.22
C ASP A 257 21.20 16.85 39.88
N THR A 258 20.84 16.05 40.89
CA THR A 258 20.10 14.79 40.70
C THR A 258 18.66 14.98 40.21
N ILE A 259 18.01 16.11 40.53
CA ILE A 259 16.68 16.45 40.01
C ILE A 259 16.82 16.79 38.52
N ALA A 260 17.81 17.59 38.15
CA ALA A 260 18.13 17.91 36.75
C ALA A 260 18.36 16.64 35.91
N ARG A 261 19.07 15.63 36.47
CA ARG A 261 19.27 14.33 35.79
C ARG A 261 17.96 13.58 35.55
N ARG A 262 17.06 13.52 36.55
CA ARG A 262 15.73 12.90 36.38
C ARG A 262 14.88 13.62 35.34
N GLU A 263 14.87 14.94 35.38
CA GLU A 263 14.15 15.80 34.42
C GLU A 263 14.73 15.70 33.00
N SER A 264 16.05 15.50 32.87
CA SER A 264 16.70 15.20 31.60
C SER A 264 16.24 13.85 31.03
N VAL A 265 16.25 12.77 31.84
CA VAL A 265 15.73 11.45 31.41
C VAL A 265 14.27 11.55 30.94
N GLN A 266 13.41 12.26 31.68
CA GLN A 266 12.01 12.49 31.29
C GLN A 266 11.87 13.19 29.93
N LEU A 267 12.72 14.18 29.62
CA LEU A 267 12.76 14.84 28.32
C LEU A 267 13.17 13.86 27.20
N TRP A 268 14.22 13.07 27.41
CA TRP A 268 14.68 12.08 26.42
C TRP A 268 13.63 10.99 26.16
N GLU A 269 12.94 10.51 27.20
CA GLU A 269 11.84 9.54 27.06
C GLU A 269 10.63 10.15 26.34
N ALA A 270 10.27 11.41 26.64
CA ALA A 270 9.18 12.11 25.96
C ALA A 270 9.49 12.36 24.47
N VAL A 271 10.74 12.71 24.13
CA VAL A 271 11.17 12.87 22.73
C VAL A 271 11.17 11.54 21.98
N ARG A 272 11.66 10.46 22.59
CA ARG A 272 11.60 9.11 22.00
C ARG A 272 10.17 8.66 21.76
N GLY A 273 9.30 8.82 22.76
CA GLY A 273 7.87 8.49 22.64
C GLY A 273 7.18 9.28 21.52
N ALA A 274 7.54 10.55 21.34
CA ALA A 274 7.06 11.36 20.22
C ALA A 274 7.57 10.83 18.85
N LYS A 275 8.86 10.50 18.72
CA LYS A 275 9.44 9.88 17.50
C LYS A 275 8.73 8.56 17.13
N GLU A 276 8.51 7.70 18.12
CA GLU A 276 7.84 6.40 17.95
C GLU A 276 6.35 6.57 17.59
N LEU A 277 5.67 7.58 18.17
CA LEU A 277 4.30 7.93 17.80
C LEU A 277 4.20 8.51 16.39
N LEU A 278 5.13 9.39 15.99
CA LEU A 278 5.18 10.04 14.68
C LEU A 278 5.54 9.11 13.51
N SER A 279 6.04 7.91 13.82
CA SER A 279 6.17 6.81 12.85
C SER A 279 4.80 6.27 12.40
N ARG A 280 3.71 6.58 13.12
CA ARG A 280 2.32 6.23 12.75
C ARG A 280 1.40 7.47 12.61
N GLY A 281 1.44 8.39 13.57
CA GLY A 281 0.72 9.67 13.55
C GLY A 281 1.49 10.81 12.87
N THR A 282 0.86 11.98 12.73
CA THR A 282 1.42 13.18 12.08
C THR A 282 1.88 14.28 13.05
N VAL A 283 1.34 14.28 14.29
CA VAL A 283 1.70 15.20 15.38
C VAL A 283 1.83 14.40 16.69
N ALA A 284 2.79 14.76 17.56
CA ALA A 284 2.95 14.19 18.89
C ALA A 284 3.32 15.27 19.94
N PRO A 285 2.72 15.24 21.14
CA PRO A 285 3.08 16.14 22.23
C PRO A 285 4.31 15.63 22.99
N VAL A 286 5.27 16.53 23.24
CA VAL A 286 6.44 16.32 24.11
C VAL A 286 6.24 17.10 25.40
N ALA A 287 6.13 16.41 26.53
CA ALA A 287 6.15 17.03 27.85
C ALA A 287 7.60 17.44 28.19
N VAL A 288 7.88 18.74 28.21
CA VAL A 288 9.20 19.29 28.59
C VAL A 288 9.15 19.69 30.06
N PRO A 289 9.89 19.03 30.98
CA PRO A 289 9.75 19.29 32.41
C PRO A 289 10.02 20.75 32.76
N GLY A 290 9.10 21.40 33.47
CA GLY A 290 9.17 22.81 33.84
C GLY A 290 8.67 23.79 32.77
N VAL A 291 8.13 23.29 31.66
CA VAL A 291 7.23 24.03 30.75
C VAL A 291 5.80 23.57 31.06
N ALA A 292 4.82 24.49 31.01
CA ALA A 292 3.44 24.18 31.38
C ALA A 292 2.68 23.42 30.28
N ASP A 293 2.80 23.89 29.03
CA ASP A 293 2.17 23.31 27.85
C ASP A 293 3.13 22.35 27.12
N PRO A 294 2.64 21.22 26.57
CA PRO A 294 3.48 20.30 25.82
C PRO A 294 3.88 20.86 24.45
N VAL A 295 5.15 20.68 24.07
CA VAL A 295 5.68 21.09 22.77
C VAL A 295 5.18 20.11 21.71
N SER A 296 4.53 20.59 20.66
CA SER A 296 4.09 19.73 19.56
C SER A 296 5.23 19.52 18.55
N LEU A 297 5.63 18.26 18.34
CA LEU A 297 6.48 17.85 17.22
C LEU A 297 5.61 17.30 16.08
N THR A 298 5.99 17.57 14.84
CA THR A 298 5.35 17.02 13.64
C THR A 298 6.18 15.90 13.01
N ARG A 299 5.58 15.07 12.14
CA ARG A 299 6.33 14.10 11.34
C ARG A 299 7.42 14.79 10.52
N ASP A 300 7.11 15.94 9.92
CA ASP A 300 8.05 16.77 9.17
C ASP A 300 9.24 17.25 10.04
N ASP A 301 9.10 17.40 11.36
CA ASP A 301 10.24 17.68 12.26
C ASP A 301 11.13 16.45 12.46
N VAL A 302 10.56 15.25 12.60
CA VAL A 302 11.32 13.98 12.67
C VAL A 302 12.03 13.72 11.35
N GLU A 303 11.34 13.89 10.23
CA GLU A 303 11.91 13.67 8.91
C GLU A 303 13.01 14.69 8.58
N ARG A 304 12.88 15.95 9.00
CA ARG A 304 13.94 16.98 8.87
C ARG A 304 15.14 16.70 9.76
N ALA A 305 14.92 16.26 11.01
CA ALA A 305 15.99 15.92 11.95
C ALA A 305 16.74 14.63 11.55
N ALA A 306 16.02 13.63 11.03
CA ALA A 306 16.60 12.35 10.63
C ALA A 306 17.29 12.39 9.26
N ARG A 307 16.85 13.22 8.31
CA ARG A 307 17.31 13.21 6.92
C ARG A 307 18.85 13.20 6.74
N PRO A 308 19.65 14.08 7.38
CA PRO A 308 21.11 14.06 7.21
C PRO A 308 21.77 12.78 7.76
N LEU A 309 21.13 12.13 8.74
CA LEU A 309 21.57 10.84 9.28
C LEU A 309 21.19 9.71 8.31
N LEU A 310 20.00 9.74 7.72
CA LEU A 310 19.54 8.75 6.76
C LEU A 310 20.27 8.85 5.41
N GLU A 311 20.73 10.03 5.00
CA GLU A 311 21.59 10.20 3.82
C GLU A 311 22.92 9.44 3.99
N ARG A 312 23.52 9.48 5.20
CA ARG A 312 24.67 8.63 5.56
C ARG A 312 24.31 7.15 5.55
N ALA A 313 23.15 6.78 6.09
CA ALA A 313 22.71 5.38 6.18
C ALA A 313 22.50 4.74 4.80
N VAL A 314 21.88 5.47 3.87
CA VAL A 314 21.67 5.04 2.48
C VAL A 314 23.00 4.91 1.75
N ALA A 315 23.93 5.86 1.93
CA ALA A 315 25.27 5.78 1.35
C ALA A 315 26.04 4.54 1.84
N ALA A 316 26.04 4.26 3.15
CA ALA A 316 26.66 3.07 3.72
C ALA A 316 26.02 1.76 3.20
N ALA A 317 24.70 1.75 2.99
CA ALA A 317 24.04 0.59 2.39
C ALA A 317 24.47 0.36 0.92
N ARG A 318 24.59 1.43 0.14
CA ARG A 318 25.08 1.37 -1.26
C ARG A 318 26.53 0.87 -1.32
N GLU A 319 27.38 1.32 -0.40
CA GLU A 319 28.78 0.91 -0.28
C GLU A 319 28.90 -0.59 0.01
N VAL A 320 28.23 -1.10 1.04
CA VAL A 320 28.23 -2.53 1.41
C VAL A 320 27.67 -3.42 0.29
N ILE A 321 26.67 -2.95 -0.48
CA ILE A 321 26.17 -3.68 -1.67
C ILE A 321 27.25 -3.76 -2.75
N GLY A 322 27.97 -2.66 -3.01
CA GLY A 322 29.08 -2.62 -3.95
C GLY A 322 30.27 -3.51 -3.54
N GLU A 323 30.60 -3.56 -2.25
CA GLU A 323 31.64 -4.45 -1.70
C GLU A 323 31.35 -5.93 -1.93
N ALA A 324 30.07 -6.35 -1.99
CA ALA A 324 29.70 -7.72 -2.33
C ALA A 324 29.93 -8.08 -3.82
N GLY A 325 30.37 -7.11 -4.63
CA GLY A 325 30.48 -7.22 -6.08
C GLY A 325 29.12 -7.17 -6.80
N LEU A 326 28.10 -6.58 -6.17
CA LEU A 326 26.73 -6.53 -6.68
C LEU A 326 26.27 -5.10 -7.00
N THR A 327 25.31 -5.00 -7.91
CA THR A 327 24.45 -3.80 -8.05
C THR A 327 23.10 -4.06 -7.37
N PRO A 328 22.36 -3.01 -6.92
CA PRO A 328 21.11 -3.21 -6.17
C PRO A 328 20.04 -4.05 -6.89
N ASP A 329 19.95 -3.95 -8.22
CA ASP A 329 19.05 -4.74 -9.07
C ASP A 329 19.34 -6.25 -9.08
N GLN A 330 20.51 -6.66 -8.61
CA GLN A 330 20.92 -8.08 -8.48
C GLN A 330 20.51 -8.70 -7.13
N LEU A 331 19.94 -7.92 -6.22
CA LEU A 331 19.45 -8.40 -4.93
C LEU A 331 18.06 -9.04 -5.09
N GLY A 332 17.88 -10.24 -4.53
CA GLY A 332 16.56 -10.89 -4.35
C GLY A 332 15.68 -10.24 -3.27
N GLY A 333 16.10 -9.09 -2.75
CA GLY A 333 15.40 -8.32 -1.73
C GLY A 333 16.31 -7.41 -0.92
N LEU A 334 15.73 -6.32 -0.43
CA LEU A 334 16.25 -5.50 0.67
C LEU A 334 15.29 -5.69 1.85
N PHE A 335 15.80 -6.14 2.99
CA PHE A 335 14.99 -6.44 4.19
C PHE A 335 15.36 -5.49 5.32
N LEU A 336 14.36 -4.77 5.85
CA LEU A 336 14.56 -3.81 6.94
C LEU A 336 14.21 -4.45 8.29
N VAL A 337 15.17 -4.45 9.20
CA VAL A 337 15.00 -4.90 10.60
C VAL A 337 15.44 -3.78 11.56
N GLY A 338 15.26 -3.99 12.87
CA GLY A 338 15.55 -2.98 13.89
C GLY A 338 14.43 -1.96 14.06
N GLY A 339 14.20 -1.52 15.30
CA GLY A 339 13.05 -0.69 15.67
C GLY A 339 12.97 0.68 14.96
N SER A 340 14.10 1.25 14.55
CA SER A 340 14.15 2.56 13.88
C SER A 340 13.80 2.47 12.39
N SER A 341 13.84 1.28 11.78
CA SER A 341 13.32 1.02 10.43
C SER A 341 11.81 1.26 10.27
N ARG A 342 11.07 1.44 11.38
CA ARG A 342 9.68 1.91 11.35
C ARG A 342 9.51 3.36 10.90
N ILE A 343 10.55 4.19 10.97
CA ILE A 343 10.48 5.60 10.55
C ILE A 343 10.21 5.61 9.03
N PRO A 344 9.04 6.07 8.53
CA PRO A 344 8.65 5.82 7.14
C PRO A 344 9.62 6.41 6.10
N LEU A 345 10.34 7.46 6.45
CA LEU A 345 11.37 8.07 5.61
C LEU A 345 12.52 7.11 5.26
N VAL A 346 12.87 6.16 6.14
CA VAL A 346 13.94 5.17 5.93
C VAL A 346 13.66 4.35 4.68
N ALA A 347 12.46 3.76 4.60
CA ALA A 347 12.04 2.96 3.46
C ALA A 347 11.90 3.82 2.18
N ARG A 348 11.37 5.05 2.27
CA ARG A 348 11.26 5.95 1.11
C ARG A 348 12.63 6.31 0.53
N MET A 349 13.61 6.64 1.37
CA MET A 349 14.96 7.02 0.94
C MET A 349 15.75 5.83 0.39
N LEU A 350 15.71 4.66 1.03
CA LEU A 350 16.34 3.46 0.50
C LEU A 350 15.74 3.04 -0.86
N HIS A 351 14.42 3.14 -1.02
CA HIS A 351 13.78 2.83 -2.30
C HIS A 351 14.18 3.81 -3.40
N ALA A 352 14.16 5.11 -3.11
CA ALA A 352 14.48 6.16 -4.08
C ALA A 352 15.96 6.14 -4.54
N ASP A 353 16.88 5.69 -3.69
CA ASP A 353 18.31 5.62 -4.01
C ASP A 353 18.74 4.30 -4.65
N LEU A 354 18.26 3.17 -4.10
CA LEU A 354 18.69 1.83 -4.51
C LEU A 354 17.76 1.19 -5.56
N GLY A 355 16.59 1.75 -5.83
CA GLY A 355 15.57 1.21 -6.75
C GLY A 355 14.86 -0.06 -6.27
N VAL A 356 15.44 -0.81 -5.33
CA VAL A 356 14.84 -1.99 -4.70
C VAL A 356 13.72 -1.58 -3.73
N ALA A 357 12.56 -2.23 -3.79
CA ALA A 357 11.49 -2.03 -2.82
C ALA A 357 11.85 -2.67 -1.46
N PRO A 358 12.02 -1.90 -0.36
CA PRO A 358 12.38 -2.45 0.92
C PRO A 358 11.22 -3.26 1.53
N THR A 359 11.53 -4.43 2.07
CA THR A 359 10.57 -5.24 2.82
C THR A 359 10.56 -4.77 4.26
N VAL A 360 9.49 -4.07 4.64
CA VAL A 360 9.25 -3.52 5.98
C VAL A 360 8.25 -4.40 6.72
N LEU A 361 8.39 -4.50 8.03
CA LEU A 361 7.46 -5.22 8.92
C LEU A 361 6.92 -4.29 10.00
N GLU A 362 5.74 -4.61 10.53
CA GLU A 362 5.11 -3.86 11.63
C GLU A 362 5.91 -3.98 12.94
N GLN A 363 6.57 -5.13 13.15
CA GLN A 363 7.40 -5.44 14.31
C GLN A 363 8.81 -5.89 13.87
N PRO A 364 9.66 -4.96 13.39
CA PRO A 364 11.00 -5.28 12.85
C PRO A 364 12.02 -5.72 13.90
N GLU A 365 11.65 -5.80 15.19
CA GLU A 365 12.47 -6.39 16.26
C GLU A 365 12.25 -7.90 16.47
N LEU A 366 11.12 -8.48 16.04
CA LEU A 366 10.90 -9.93 16.14
C LEU A 366 11.71 -10.79 15.13
N PRO A 367 11.95 -10.36 13.87
CA PRO A 367 12.57 -11.20 12.82
C PRO A 367 13.91 -11.81 13.18
N VAL A 368 14.75 -11.09 13.93
CA VAL A 368 16.09 -11.56 14.30
C VAL A 368 15.99 -12.70 15.32
N ALA A 369 15.12 -12.58 16.34
CA ALA A 369 14.87 -13.65 17.31
C ALA A 369 14.08 -14.84 16.73
N GLU A 370 13.12 -14.60 15.82
CA GLU A 370 12.38 -15.67 15.14
C GLU A 370 13.24 -16.41 14.11
N GLY A 371 14.06 -15.70 13.32
CA GLY A 371 15.01 -16.30 12.39
C GLY A 371 16.12 -17.08 13.09
N ALA A 372 16.51 -16.67 14.32
CA ALA A 372 17.45 -17.42 15.14
C ALA A 372 16.90 -18.79 15.56
N LEU A 373 15.58 -18.98 15.70
CA LEU A 373 15.00 -20.28 16.04
C LEU A 373 15.16 -21.34 14.94
N THR A 374 15.33 -20.95 13.67
CA THR A 374 15.44 -21.93 12.57
C THR A 374 16.83 -22.57 12.48
N ASP A 375 17.84 -21.94 13.11
CA ASP A 375 19.18 -22.48 13.36
C ASP A 375 19.20 -23.70 14.30
N LEU A 376 18.08 -23.99 14.96
CA LEU A 376 17.80 -25.23 15.68
C LEU A 376 16.59 -25.92 15.03
N PRO A 377 16.74 -26.69 13.94
CA PRO A 377 15.62 -27.32 13.26
C PRO A 377 14.87 -28.30 14.18
N LEU A 378 13.55 -28.38 14.02
CA LEU A 378 12.76 -29.46 14.61
C LEU A 378 13.17 -30.78 13.95
N ARG A 379 13.57 -31.76 14.76
CA ARG A 379 13.79 -33.13 14.27
C ARG A 379 12.48 -33.66 13.69
N ARG A 380 12.42 -33.78 12.36
CA ARG A 380 11.33 -34.46 11.66
C ARG A 380 11.21 -35.87 12.23
N GLY A 381 10.11 -36.14 12.94
CA GLY A 381 9.90 -37.43 13.58
C GLY A 381 10.02 -38.55 12.55
N THR A 382 10.92 -39.50 12.79
CA THR A 382 10.96 -40.74 12.02
C THR A 382 9.59 -41.39 12.15
N SER A 383 8.90 -41.59 11.03
CA SER A 383 7.69 -42.41 11.03
C SER A 383 8.02 -43.75 11.69
N PRO A 384 7.23 -44.24 12.65
CA PRO A 384 7.52 -45.50 13.32
C PRO A 384 7.67 -46.58 12.25
N PRO A 385 8.67 -47.49 12.37
CA PRO A 385 8.97 -48.46 11.33
C PRO A 385 7.70 -49.25 11.03
N ARG A 386 7.23 -49.19 9.78
CA ARG A 386 6.02 -49.90 9.33
C ARG A 386 6.19 -51.37 9.74
N TYR A 387 5.31 -51.85 10.59
CA TYR A 387 5.39 -53.21 11.14
C TYR A 387 5.40 -54.20 9.97
N ALA A 388 6.55 -54.83 9.74
CA ALA A 388 6.72 -55.74 8.63
C ALA A 388 5.92 -57.01 8.93
N GLY A 389 4.77 -57.14 8.29
CA GLY A 389 4.06 -58.42 8.23
C GLY A 389 4.99 -59.51 7.66
N PRO A 390 4.82 -60.78 8.08
CA PRO A 390 5.70 -61.87 7.65
C PRO A 390 5.76 -61.95 6.11
N PRO A 391 6.95 -62.22 5.53
CA PRO A 391 7.18 -62.07 4.11
C PRO A 391 6.34 -63.04 3.28
N ALA A 392 5.62 -62.51 2.29
CA ALA A 392 5.01 -63.31 1.24
C ALA A 392 6.12 -63.99 0.37
N PRO A 393 5.89 -65.20 -0.15
CA PRO A 393 6.89 -65.92 -0.94
C PRO A 393 7.22 -65.18 -2.24
N ALA A 394 8.48 -65.27 -2.67
CA ALA A 394 9.04 -64.45 -3.74
C ALA A 394 8.42 -64.76 -5.13
N ALA A 395 7.99 -63.70 -5.83
CA ALA A 395 7.65 -63.75 -7.25
C ALA A 395 8.93 -63.69 -8.11
N ALA A 396 8.97 -64.42 -9.22
CA ALA A 396 10.12 -64.48 -10.12
C ALA A 396 10.28 -63.20 -10.97
N ALA A 397 11.52 -62.94 -11.41
CA ALA A 397 11.88 -61.71 -12.11
C ALA A 397 11.34 -61.62 -13.56
N PRO A 398 10.98 -60.42 -14.06
CA PRO A 398 10.53 -60.22 -15.43
C PRO A 398 11.69 -60.16 -16.44
N VAL A 399 11.39 -60.58 -17.67
CA VAL A 399 12.30 -60.58 -18.85
C VAL A 399 11.86 -59.45 -19.80
N PRO A 400 12.78 -58.74 -20.49
CA PRO A 400 12.46 -57.55 -21.30
C PRO A 400 11.58 -57.83 -22.54
N PRO A 401 10.86 -56.81 -23.07
CA PRO A 401 9.77 -56.98 -24.02
C PRO A 401 10.21 -57.09 -25.49
N ALA A 402 9.42 -57.78 -26.31
CA ALA A 402 9.54 -57.80 -27.76
C ALA A 402 8.19 -58.01 -28.48
N ALA A 403 7.92 -57.13 -29.45
CA ALA A 403 6.92 -57.25 -30.54
C ALA A 403 5.42 -57.42 -30.18
N ALA A 404 4.56 -57.05 -31.13
CA ALA A 404 3.11 -57.19 -31.07
C ALA A 404 2.61 -58.25 -32.06
N VAL A 405 1.36 -58.73 -31.93
CA VAL A 405 0.46 -59.09 -33.06
C VAL A 405 -0.99 -59.30 -32.59
N ALA A 406 -1.90 -59.29 -33.57
CA ALA A 406 -3.36 -59.14 -33.55
C ALA A 406 -4.25 -59.98 -32.58
N ALA A 407 -5.42 -59.37 -32.37
CA ALA A 407 -6.63 -59.78 -31.67
C ALA A 407 -7.36 -61.06 -32.17
N THR A 408 -8.27 -61.57 -31.32
CA THR A 408 -9.55 -62.20 -31.69
C THR A 408 -10.65 -61.97 -30.63
N ARG A 409 -11.93 -62.05 -31.06
CA ARG A 409 -13.17 -62.19 -30.25
C ARG A 409 -13.32 -63.66 -29.76
N PRO A 410 -14.31 -64.11 -28.93
CA PRO A 410 -15.67 -63.57 -28.66
C PRO A 410 -16.15 -63.70 -27.17
N GLU A 411 -17.38 -63.41 -26.68
CA GLU A 411 -18.57 -62.65 -27.13
C GLU A 411 -19.44 -62.23 -25.89
N ASP A 412 -20.65 -61.69 -26.12
CA ASP A 412 -21.74 -61.38 -25.15
C ASP A 412 -22.57 -62.65 -24.76
N PRO A 413 -23.51 -62.72 -23.77
CA PRO A 413 -24.68 -61.79 -23.67
C PRO A 413 -25.35 -61.52 -22.28
N ALA A 414 -26.34 -60.61 -22.32
CA ALA A 414 -27.65 -60.65 -21.63
C ALA A 414 -27.83 -60.13 -20.17
N ALA A 415 -28.29 -58.89 -20.08
CA ALA A 415 -29.57 -58.44 -19.48
C ALA A 415 -30.14 -59.06 -18.18
N GLY A 416 -30.46 -58.21 -17.19
CA GLY A 416 -31.34 -58.57 -16.06
C GLY A 416 -31.59 -57.48 -15.01
N ALA A 417 -32.81 -56.96 -14.95
CA ALA A 417 -33.44 -56.32 -13.79
C ALA A 417 -34.68 -57.19 -13.40
N PRO A 418 -35.42 -57.02 -12.26
CA PRO A 418 -35.43 -55.87 -11.33
C PRO A 418 -35.62 -56.18 -9.81
N THR A 419 -35.73 -55.13 -8.99
CA THR A 419 -36.54 -54.98 -7.73
C THR A 419 -36.60 -56.04 -6.61
N ALA A 420 -36.16 -55.60 -5.41
CA ALA A 420 -36.93 -55.48 -4.15
C ALA A 420 -36.97 -56.58 -3.04
N ALA A 421 -37.10 -56.05 -1.80
CA ALA A 421 -37.61 -56.63 -0.55
C ALA A 421 -36.72 -57.55 0.35
N ALA A 422 -36.95 -57.43 1.66
CA ALA A 422 -36.37 -58.22 2.77
C ALA A 422 -37.48 -59.00 3.52
N PRO A 423 -37.18 -59.86 4.53
CA PRO A 423 -37.44 -59.43 5.93
C PRO A 423 -36.67 -60.15 7.09
N THR A 424 -36.79 -59.58 8.33
CA THR A 424 -36.75 -60.22 9.69
C THR A 424 -35.45 -60.92 10.19
N VAL A 425 -34.79 -60.52 11.32
CA VAL A 425 -35.15 -60.56 12.80
C VAL A 425 -34.85 -61.94 13.45
N PRO A 426 -34.29 -62.07 14.70
CA PRO A 426 -34.38 -61.18 15.87
C PRO A 426 -33.14 -60.85 16.74
N ASP A 427 -33.25 -59.70 17.45
CA ASP A 427 -32.99 -59.38 18.88
C ASP A 427 -31.77 -59.92 19.67
N GLN A 428 -31.01 -58.99 20.29
CA GLN A 428 -30.85 -58.92 21.76
C GLN A 428 -30.37 -57.53 22.26
N ARG A 429 -30.70 -57.19 23.52
CA ARG A 429 -30.43 -55.90 24.20
C ARG A 429 -29.49 -56.10 25.42
N PRO A 430 -28.88 -55.05 26.01
CA PRO A 430 -29.56 -54.35 27.13
C PRO A 430 -29.26 -52.84 27.25
N SER A 431 -30.05 -52.10 28.06
CA SER A 431 -29.82 -50.69 28.45
C SER A 431 -30.52 -50.35 29.76
N VAL A 432 -29.86 -49.63 30.70
CA VAL A 432 -30.25 -49.46 32.13
C VAL A 432 -29.63 -48.16 32.71
N THR A 433 -30.19 -47.36 33.65
CA THR A 433 -31.61 -47.05 33.99
C THR A 433 -31.71 -45.88 35.05
N VAL A 434 -32.21 -44.67 34.66
CA VAL A 434 -33.11 -43.79 35.50
C VAL A 434 -32.52 -43.08 36.76
N PRO A 435 -33.09 -41.99 37.37
CA PRO A 435 -34.23 -41.08 37.04
C PRO A 435 -33.78 -39.62 36.70
N ASP A 436 -34.57 -38.53 36.56
CA ASP A 436 -36.02 -38.15 36.76
C ASP A 436 -36.44 -37.76 38.23
N VAL A 437 -37.49 -36.98 38.59
CA VAL A 437 -38.58 -36.18 37.94
C VAL A 437 -38.96 -34.96 38.86
N ASP A 438 -39.65 -33.91 38.34
CA ASP A 438 -40.68 -33.03 39.01
C ASP A 438 -40.30 -32.09 40.21
N GLN A 439 -41.05 -31.03 40.60
CA GLN A 439 -41.93 -30.03 39.91
C GLN A 439 -42.26 -28.84 40.88
N ARG A 440 -42.72 -27.69 40.32
CA ARG A 440 -43.63 -26.65 40.93
C ARG A 440 -43.20 -25.68 42.08
N VAL A 441 -43.31 -24.38 41.74
CA VAL A 441 -44.13 -23.32 42.41
C VAL A 441 -43.65 -22.64 43.72
N THR A 442 -44.07 -21.37 43.85
CA THR A 442 -44.13 -20.44 45.01
C THR A 442 -42.88 -19.67 45.47
N VAL A 443 -43.09 -18.35 45.60
CA VAL A 443 -42.31 -17.40 46.41
C VAL A 443 -42.93 -17.35 47.81
N PRO A 444 -42.11 -17.18 48.87
CA PRO A 444 -42.48 -16.30 49.97
C PRO A 444 -41.41 -15.23 50.26
N ASP A 445 -41.81 -14.22 51.02
CA ASP A 445 -41.06 -12.99 51.32
C ASP A 445 -40.64 -12.92 52.81
N ALA A 446 -39.73 -12.00 53.14
CA ALA A 446 -39.21 -11.66 54.47
C ALA A 446 -38.40 -12.74 55.24
N GLY A 447 -37.44 -12.38 56.11
CA GLY A 447 -36.88 -11.05 56.37
C GLY A 447 -36.00 -11.00 57.64
N ALA A 448 -35.31 -9.85 57.83
CA ALA A 448 -34.41 -9.49 58.94
C ALA A 448 -33.11 -10.31 59.12
N GLY A 449 -31.97 -9.70 59.49
CA GLY A 449 -31.70 -8.26 59.58
C GLY A 449 -30.33 -7.89 60.23
N ALA A 450 -30.09 -6.57 60.32
CA ALA A 450 -29.02 -5.88 61.09
C ALA A 450 -27.56 -5.97 60.58
N THR A 451 -26.71 -4.91 60.61
CA THR A 451 -26.85 -3.45 60.85
C THR A 451 -25.58 -2.74 60.30
N VAL A 452 -25.64 -1.65 59.51
CA VAL A 452 -25.52 -0.20 59.89
C VAL A 452 -24.11 0.21 60.44
N PRO A 453 -23.53 1.42 60.17
CA PRO A 453 -23.95 2.55 59.32
C PRO A 453 -22.94 3.01 58.23
N ASN A 454 -23.35 3.97 57.39
CA ASN A 454 -22.47 4.98 56.79
C ASN A 454 -23.09 6.39 57.05
N PRO A 455 -22.40 7.34 57.72
CA PRO A 455 -22.96 8.66 58.05
C PRO A 455 -22.64 9.75 56.99
N GLY A 456 -23.54 10.73 56.85
CA GLY A 456 -23.47 11.79 55.83
C GLY A 456 -22.84 13.13 56.27
N SER A 457 -22.91 14.10 55.35
CA SER A 457 -22.30 15.44 55.40
C SER A 457 -22.92 16.42 56.40
N PRO A 458 -22.29 17.61 56.56
CA PRO A 458 -23.02 18.87 56.67
C PRO A 458 -22.69 19.90 55.57
N VAL A 459 -23.52 20.94 55.50
CA VAL A 459 -23.53 22.12 54.60
C VAL A 459 -23.79 23.37 55.51
N PRO A 460 -24.17 24.61 55.10
CA PRO A 460 -23.98 25.40 53.86
C PRO A 460 -23.56 26.89 54.09
N ALA A 461 -23.18 27.61 53.01
CA ALA A 461 -23.32 29.08 52.79
C ALA A 461 -22.57 29.48 51.48
N GLN A 462 -22.93 30.51 50.70
CA GLN A 462 -24.11 31.40 50.67
C GLN A 462 -24.37 31.88 49.23
N THR A 463 -25.55 32.48 48.96
CA THR A 463 -26.03 32.84 47.62
C THR A 463 -25.67 34.27 47.20
N LEU A 464 -25.44 34.51 45.91
CA LEU A 464 -25.66 35.81 45.27
C LEU A 464 -26.31 35.64 43.89
N VAL A 465 -27.07 36.66 43.46
CA VAL A 465 -28.03 36.58 42.34
C VAL A 465 -27.72 37.64 41.28
N ALA A 466 -27.88 37.27 40.00
CA ALA A 466 -28.03 38.22 38.90
C ALA A 466 -29.11 37.72 37.93
N THR A 467 -30.14 38.52 37.70
CA THR A 467 -31.26 38.23 36.78
C THR A 467 -31.09 38.94 35.44
N PRO A 468 -31.62 38.38 34.33
CA PRO A 468 -31.74 39.10 33.06
C PRO A 468 -32.98 40.02 33.04
N PRO A 469 -32.92 41.19 32.37
CA PRO A 469 -34.12 41.95 32.01
C PRO A 469 -34.79 41.35 30.76
N ALA A 470 -36.10 41.56 30.62
CA ALA A 470 -36.91 41.04 29.51
C ALA A 470 -37.84 42.12 28.90
N GLY A 471 -38.25 41.91 27.64
CA GLY A 471 -39.11 42.81 26.88
C GLY A 471 -38.33 43.86 26.06
N VAL A 472 -38.89 44.44 25.00
CA VAL A 472 -40.26 44.33 24.43
C VAL A 472 -40.17 44.37 22.90
N ALA A 473 -41.04 43.64 22.20
CA ALA A 473 -41.19 43.73 20.75
C ALA A 473 -42.41 44.60 20.37
N PRO A 474 -42.26 45.57 19.46
CA PRO A 474 -43.37 46.16 18.72
C PRO A 474 -43.23 46.04 17.19
N THR A 475 -44.40 45.94 16.57
CA THR A 475 -44.73 45.96 15.14
C THR A 475 -44.02 47.01 14.26
N LEU A 476 -43.71 46.63 13.02
CA LEU A 476 -43.34 47.55 11.92
C LEU A 476 -44.57 48.30 11.34
N PRO A 477 -44.44 49.60 11.02
CA PRO A 477 -45.25 50.32 10.03
C PRO A 477 -44.43 50.76 8.80
N ASP A 478 -45.12 51.28 7.76
CA ASP A 478 -44.57 51.60 6.44
C ASP A 478 -43.66 52.85 6.32
N ALA A 479 -42.96 52.95 5.18
CA ALA A 479 -42.06 54.06 4.79
C ALA A 479 -42.81 55.29 4.21
N PRO A 480 -42.19 56.49 4.23
CA PRO A 480 -41.60 57.07 2.99
C PRO A 480 -40.34 57.96 3.24
N GLY A 481 -39.61 58.49 2.24
CA GLY A 481 -39.62 58.32 0.78
C GLY A 481 -39.00 59.51 -0.02
N SER A 482 -38.67 59.30 -1.31
CA SER A 482 -38.38 60.31 -2.37
C SER A 482 -37.08 61.16 -2.27
N PRO A 483 -36.63 61.89 -3.33
CA PRO A 483 -37.08 62.02 -4.74
C PRO A 483 -36.10 61.35 -5.77
N ALA A 484 -36.36 61.10 -7.08
CA ALA A 484 -37.18 61.68 -8.16
C ALA A 484 -36.53 62.90 -8.91
N ALA A 485 -36.57 63.07 -10.25
CA ALA A 485 -36.91 62.15 -11.36
C ALA A 485 -36.25 62.51 -12.76
N PRO A 486 -36.94 62.85 -13.89
CA PRO A 486 -36.84 62.13 -15.19
C PRO A 486 -36.50 63.08 -16.39
N PRO A 487 -36.94 62.95 -17.69
CA PRO A 487 -37.64 61.89 -18.46
C PRO A 487 -37.10 61.64 -19.92
N PHE A 488 -37.92 60.99 -20.77
CA PHE A 488 -37.81 60.71 -22.22
C PHE A 488 -36.88 59.54 -22.63
N GLY A 489 -37.24 58.67 -23.57
CA GLY A 489 -38.56 58.45 -24.22
C GLY A 489 -38.51 57.48 -25.42
N GLY A 490 -39.63 56.82 -25.73
CA GLY A 490 -39.83 56.10 -27.00
C GLY A 490 -39.74 54.56 -26.96
N SER A 491 -40.86 53.89 -26.68
CA SER A 491 -41.11 52.49 -27.07
C SER A 491 -42.22 52.46 -28.13
N VAL A 492 -42.01 51.75 -29.25
CA VAL A 492 -42.89 51.78 -30.43
C VAL A 492 -42.91 50.42 -31.15
N SER A 493 -44.13 49.91 -31.44
CA SER A 493 -44.50 48.76 -32.31
C SER A 493 -43.92 47.36 -31.95
N ALA A 494 -44.66 46.25 -31.74
CA ALA A 494 -46.03 45.82 -32.13
C ALA A 494 -46.19 45.45 -33.64
N PRO A 495 -47.27 44.75 -34.09
CA PRO A 495 -48.42 44.16 -33.37
C PRO A 495 -48.73 42.68 -33.81
N PRO A 496 -49.99 42.26 -34.07
CA PRO A 496 -50.95 41.56 -33.17
C PRO A 496 -51.15 40.07 -33.60
N PHE A 497 -52.16 39.26 -33.22
CA PHE A 497 -53.48 39.34 -32.53
C PHE A 497 -53.72 37.98 -31.79
N GLY A 498 -54.84 37.62 -31.12
CA GLY A 498 -56.17 38.22 -30.88
C GLY A 498 -57.26 37.12 -30.76
N PRO A 499 -57.95 36.92 -29.61
CA PRO A 499 -58.73 35.69 -29.34
C PRO A 499 -60.27 35.82 -29.42
N GLY A 500 -61.01 34.69 -29.55
CA GLY A 500 -62.44 34.64 -29.23
C GLY A 500 -63.29 33.41 -29.66
N ALA A 501 -63.94 32.77 -28.67
CA ALA A 501 -65.23 32.02 -28.73
C ALA A 501 -65.38 30.62 -29.42
N ARG A 502 -66.48 29.94 -29.06
CA ARG A 502 -67.01 28.59 -29.44
C ARG A 502 -68.39 28.74 -30.15
N PRO A 503 -69.03 27.68 -30.73
CA PRO A 503 -68.54 26.34 -31.10
C PRO A 503 -68.56 26.13 -32.65
N PRO A 504 -69.56 25.60 -33.41
CA PRO A 504 -70.82 24.87 -33.11
C PRO A 504 -70.74 23.34 -33.37
N SER A 505 -71.37 22.78 -34.44
CA SER A 505 -71.59 21.33 -34.67
C SER A 505 -71.66 20.95 -36.16
N GLY A 506 -71.42 19.67 -36.49
CA GLY A 506 -71.21 19.15 -37.85
C GLY A 506 -72.40 19.12 -38.85
N GLY A 507 -72.05 18.78 -40.11
CA GLY A 507 -72.93 18.57 -41.26
C GLY A 507 -72.11 18.09 -42.49
N PRO A 508 -72.70 17.44 -43.53
CA PRO A 508 -71.93 16.55 -44.41
C PRO A 508 -71.76 16.94 -45.91
N ALA A 509 -70.69 16.40 -46.50
CA ALA A 509 -70.52 15.88 -47.87
C ALA A 509 -70.76 16.76 -49.13
N ALA A 510 -69.72 16.82 -49.99
CA ALA A 510 -69.80 16.90 -51.47
C ALA A 510 -68.45 16.41 -52.09
N PRO A 511 -68.38 15.97 -53.37
CA PRO A 511 -67.31 15.07 -53.84
C PRO A 511 -66.06 15.76 -54.45
N PRO A 512 -64.91 15.04 -54.54
CA PRO A 512 -63.68 15.55 -55.14
C PRO A 512 -63.70 15.56 -56.68
N GLY A 513 -63.31 16.68 -57.29
CA GLY A 513 -63.03 16.77 -58.73
C GLY A 513 -61.72 16.07 -59.13
N THR A 514 -61.71 15.40 -60.28
CA THR A 514 -60.64 14.48 -60.69
C THR A 514 -59.45 15.18 -61.40
N ALA A 515 -58.48 15.66 -60.62
CA ALA A 515 -57.22 16.20 -61.15
C ALA A 515 -56.13 15.12 -61.37
N ARG A 516 -56.04 14.55 -62.58
CA ARG A 516 -54.97 13.62 -62.99
C ARG A 516 -53.61 14.34 -63.12
N GLY A 517 -52.82 14.40 -62.03
CA GLY A 517 -51.49 15.05 -62.07
C GLY A 517 -50.42 14.58 -61.07
N GLY A 518 -50.76 13.87 -59.98
CA GLY A 518 -49.84 13.66 -58.86
C GLY A 518 -48.75 12.58 -59.00
N TRP A 519 -48.98 11.53 -59.80
CA TRP A 519 -48.29 10.24 -59.60
C TRP A 519 -46.78 10.22 -59.91
N ARG A 520 -46.27 11.15 -60.73
CA ARG A 520 -44.82 11.30 -60.93
C ARG A 520 -44.14 12.00 -59.74
N ARG A 521 -44.74 13.03 -59.14
CA ARG A 521 -44.16 13.72 -57.96
C ARG A 521 -44.18 12.82 -56.73
N ALA A 522 -45.27 12.08 -56.51
CA ALA A 522 -45.36 11.11 -55.40
C ALA A 522 -44.24 10.05 -55.46
N ARG A 523 -43.93 9.51 -56.66
CA ARG A 523 -42.86 8.51 -56.84
C ARG A 523 -41.46 9.09 -56.58
N TRP A 524 -41.19 10.35 -56.90
CA TRP A 524 -39.93 11.00 -56.55
C TRP A 524 -39.80 11.30 -55.05
N VAL A 525 -40.89 11.70 -54.38
CA VAL A 525 -40.87 11.91 -52.91
C VAL A 525 -40.68 10.59 -52.17
N VAL A 526 -41.39 9.52 -52.57
CA VAL A 526 -41.20 8.18 -51.98
C VAL A 526 -39.80 7.63 -52.26
N LEU A 527 -39.27 7.79 -53.49
CA LEU A 527 -37.90 7.38 -53.80
C LEU A 527 -36.87 8.17 -52.99
N GLY A 528 -37.06 9.48 -52.83
CA GLY A 528 -36.20 10.32 -51.99
C GLY A 528 -36.24 9.90 -50.51
N ALA A 529 -37.43 9.59 -49.97
CA ALA A 529 -37.59 9.09 -48.61
C ALA A 529 -36.95 7.70 -48.42
N VAL A 530 -37.07 6.79 -49.41
CA VAL A 530 -36.42 5.47 -49.38
C VAL A 530 -34.90 5.57 -49.49
N VAL A 531 -34.37 6.47 -50.34
CA VAL A 531 -32.93 6.71 -50.44
C VAL A 531 -32.37 7.38 -49.19
N ALA A 532 -33.10 8.33 -48.59
CA ALA A 532 -32.73 8.94 -47.32
C ALA A 532 -32.75 7.94 -46.18
N LEU A 533 -33.80 7.11 -46.07
CA LEU A 533 -33.89 6.05 -45.07
C LEU A 533 -32.79 5.00 -45.27
N ALA A 534 -32.55 4.56 -46.51
CA ALA A 534 -31.46 3.65 -46.83
C ALA A 534 -30.11 4.24 -46.44
N GLY A 535 -29.85 5.50 -46.76
CA GLY A 535 -28.64 6.23 -46.36
C GLY A 535 -28.47 6.31 -44.84
N VAL A 536 -29.54 6.63 -44.09
CA VAL A 536 -29.53 6.65 -42.62
C VAL A 536 -29.32 5.24 -42.05
N THR A 537 -29.94 4.20 -42.59
CA THR A 537 -29.71 2.82 -42.14
C THR A 537 -28.31 2.32 -42.48
N THR A 538 -27.75 2.68 -43.64
CA THR A 538 -26.36 2.34 -44.01
C THR A 538 -25.37 3.10 -43.13
N ALA A 539 -25.62 4.38 -42.83
CA ALA A 539 -24.79 5.15 -41.91
C ALA A 539 -24.89 4.61 -40.46
N ALA A 540 -26.08 4.23 -40.00
CA ALA A 540 -26.28 3.63 -38.69
C ALA A 540 -25.63 2.25 -38.58
N VAL A 541 -25.76 1.39 -39.60
CA VAL A 541 -25.03 0.11 -39.66
C VAL A 541 -23.53 0.36 -39.66
N LEU A 542 -23.00 1.22 -40.54
CA LEU A 542 -21.57 1.53 -40.58
C LEU A 542 -21.05 2.13 -39.27
N TYR A 543 -21.87 2.90 -38.55
CA TYR A 543 -21.52 3.43 -37.22
C TYR A 543 -21.50 2.34 -36.15
N LEU A 544 -22.52 1.45 -36.13
CA LEU A 544 -22.65 0.35 -35.16
C LEU A 544 -21.73 -0.85 -35.45
N THR A 545 -21.25 -1.01 -36.69
CA THR A 545 -20.29 -2.07 -37.08
C THR A 545 -18.87 -1.54 -37.31
N ARG A 546 -18.60 -0.27 -36.99
CA ARG A 546 -17.24 0.26 -37.00
C ARG A 546 -16.51 -0.21 -35.75
N ASP A 547 -15.36 -0.83 -35.92
CA ASP A 547 -14.44 -1.04 -34.81
C ASP A 547 -14.05 0.34 -34.24
N ARG A 548 -14.34 0.55 -32.95
CA ARG A 548 -14.03 1.78 -32.23
C ARG A 548 -12.52 1.96 -32.05
N TYR A 549 -11.79 0.86 -32.00
CA TYR A 549 -10.35 0.82 -31.75
C TYR A 549 -9.65 -0.06 -32.80
N PRO A 550 -9.64 0.37 -34.08
CA PRO A 550 -9.02 -0.38 -35.15
C PRO A 550 -7.51 -0.53 -34.91
N GLY A 551 -6.92 -1.65 -35.36
CA GLY A 551 -5.48 -1.86 -35.28
C GLY A 551 -4.71 -0.79 -36.06
N LEU A 552 -3.83 -0.04 -35.39
CA LEU A 552 -3.07 1.07 -35.94
C LEU A 552 -2.12 0.62 -37.05
N ASP A 553 -1.85 1.51 -38.02
CA ASP A 553 -0.80 1.31 -39.02
C ASP A 553 0.55 1.75 -38.46
N PHE A 554 1.14 0.87 -37.65
CA PHE A 554 2.41 1.08 -36.99
C PHE A 554 3.57 1.21 -37.99
N HIS A 555 4.39 2.25 -37.85
CA HIS A 555 5.57 2.50 -38.65
C HIS A 555 6.79 2.83 -37.76
N PRO A 556 8.03 2.73 -38.30
CA PRO A 556 9.23 3.14 -37.57
C PRO A 556 9.16 4.59 -37.06
N LEU A 557 9.79 4.84 -35.92
CA LEU A 557 9.77 6.11 -35.20
C LEU A 557 10.25 7.28 -36.08
N GLU A 558 9.33 8.19 -36.41
CA GLU A 558 9.58 9.41 -37.17
C GLU A 558 9.65 10.60 -36.20
N MET A 559 10.79 11.30 -36.11
CA MET A 559 10.92 12.45 -35.20
C MET A 559 10.10 13.64 -35.72
N VAL A 560 9.13 14.08 -34.92
CA VAL A 560 8.25 15.22 -35.22
C VAL A 560 8.86 16.53 -34.70
N ALA A 561 9.41 16.51 -33.48
CA ALA A 561 10.00 17.68 -32.84
C ALA A 561 11.12 17.30 -31.86
N GLN A 562 12.07 18.21 -31.66
CA GLN A 562 13.05 18.15 -30.57
C GLN A 562 13.15 19.49 -29.78
N PRO A 563 12.11 19.89 -29.02
CA PRO A 563 12.10 21.17 -28.32
C PRO A 563 13.16 21.23 -27.21
N LYS A 564 13.92 22.32 -27.15
CA LYS A 564 14.98 22.46 -26.14
C LYS A 564 14.44 22.77 -24.75
N ALA A 565 15.03 22.12 -23.76
CA ALA A 565 14.96 22.50 -22.36
C ALA A 565 16.20 23.36 -22.03
N GLY A 566 16.03 24.40 -21.22
CA GLY A 566 16.97 25.53 -21.19
C GLY A 566 18.36 25.25 -20.60
N ASP A 567 18.41 24.70 -19.39
CA ASP A 567 19.67 24.41 -18.69
C ASP A 567 20.37 23.19 -19.31
N GLU A 568 21.72 23.12 -19.29
CA GLU A 568 22.49 22.10 -20.04
C GLU A 568 22.18 20.64 -19.68
N ARG A 569 21.57 20.38 -18.50
CA ARG A 569 20.99 19.10 -18.11
C ARG A 569 19.94 19.32 -17.00
N PRO A 570 18.65 19.51 -17.35
CA PRO A 570 17.61 19.86 -16.37
C PRO A 570 17.45 18.78 -15.28
N PRO A 571 17.27 19.16 -14.00
CA PRO A 571 17.22 18.22 -12.89
C PRO A 571 15.95 17.37 -12.87
N GLY A 572 14.88 17.81 -13.52
CA GLY A 572 13.64 17.06 -13.71
C GLY A 572 12.94 17.47 -15.00
N MET A 573 12.22 16.51 -15.60
CA MET A 573 11.47 16.64 -16.84
C MET A 573 10.16 15.85 -16.75
N TRP A 574 9.09 16.38 -17.31
CA TRP A 574 7.76 15.77 -17.33
C TRP A 574 7.13 15.97 -18.72
N THR A 575 6.38 14.99 -19.20
CA THR A 575 5.61 15.12 -20.45
C THR A 575 4.17 14.64 -20.26
N THR A 576 3.25 15.25 -20.99
CA THR A 576 1.85 14.79 -21.09
C THR A 576 1.31 15.12 -22.49
N VAL A 577 0.51 14.23 -23.07
CA VAL A 577 -0.08 14.38 -24.41
C VAL A 577 -1.60 14.31 -24.26
N LEU A 578 -2.33 15.24 -24.86
CA LEU A 578 -3.80 15.28 -24.87
C LEU A 578 -4.31 15.81 -26.20
N GLY A 579 -5.11 14.99 -26.90
CA GLY A 579 -5.50 15.25 -28.28
C GLY A 579 -4.27 15.39 -29.18
N ASP A 580 -4.29 16.39 -30.07
CA ASP A 580 -3.17 16.69 -30.97
C ASP A 580 -2.07 17.58 -30.34
N ARG A 581 -2.07 17.81 -29.01
CA ARG A 581 -1.05 18.62 -28.31
C ARG A 581 -0.19 17.79 -27.35
N ALA A 582 1.09 18.11 -27.28
CA ALA A 582 2.01 17.63 -26.25
C ALA A 582 2.50 18.81 -25.40
N TYR A 583 2.55 18.60 -24.08
CA TYR A 583 3.05 19.56 -23.11
C TYR A 583 4.29 18.98 -22.41
N LEU A 584 5.35 19.76 -22.43
CA LEU A 584 6.71 19.34 -22.11
C LEU A 584 7.24 20.31 -21.06
N ALA A 585 7.57 19.82 -19.86
CA ALA A 585 7.95 20.69 -18.75
C ALA A 585 9.28 20.30 -18.11
N TYR A 586 10.03 21.30 -17.68
CA TYR A 586 11.29 21.13 -16.98
C TYR A 586 11.49 22.20 -15.90
N ARG A 587 12.22 21.85 -14.84
CA ARG A 587 12.55 22.77 -13.75
C ARG A 587 13.74 23.64 -14.16
N ARG A 588 13.60 24.96 -14.04
CA ARG A 588 14.65 25.95 -14.30
C ARG A 588 15.52 26.17 -13.05
N ALA A 589 16.70 26.78 -13.23
CA ALA A 589 17.58 27.22 -12.14
C ALA A 589 16.91 28.14 -11.08
N ASP A 590 15.89 28.94 -11.44
CA ASP A 590 15.11 29.77 -10.50
C ASP A 590 14.04 28.99 -9.70
N ARG A 591 14.00 27.66 -9.87
CA ARG A 591 13.09 26.70 -9.26
C ARG A 591 11.64 26.75 -9.78
N GLN A 592 11.32 27.61 -10.76
CA GLN A 592 10.04 27.52 -11.45
C GLN A 592 10.02 26.34 -12.44
N LEU A 593 8.81 25.93 -12.81
CA LEU A 593 8.59 25.00 -13.91
C LEU A 593 8.31 25.81 -15.19
N GLU A 594 9.10 25.58 -16.23
CA GLU A 594 8.74 26.03 -17.58
C GLU A 594 7.97 24.91 -18.28
N VAL A 595 6.89 25.28 -18.96
CA VAL A 595 6.04 24.38 -19.73
C VAL A 595 6.00 24.88 -21.16
N VAL A 596 6.22 23.96 -22.10
CA VAL A 596 6.21 24.18 -23.55
C VAL A 596 5.07 23.35 -24.13
N ALA A 597 4.17 23.98 -24.87
CA ALA A 597 3.16 23.28 -25.66
C ALA A 597 3.59 23.20 -27.12
N ILE A 598 3.48 22.03 -27.72
CA ILE A 598 3.70 21.82 -29.15
C ILE A 598 2.49 21.18 -29.83
N ASP A 599 2.38 21.41 -31.13
CA ASP A 599 1.48 20.65 -32.01
C ASP A 599 2.12 19.30 -32.40
N THR A 600 1.38 18.20 -32.30
CA THR A 600 1.89 16.85 -32.60
C THR A 600 1.72 16.44 -34.07
N GLY A 601 1.01 17.26 -34.86
CA GLY A 601 0.88 17.16 -36.31
C GLY A 601 2.06 17.81 -37.03
N SER A 602 2.38 19.06 -36.71
CA SER A 602 3.47 19.83 -37.35
C SER A 602 4.80 19.84 -36.59
N GLY A 603 4.77 19.69 -35.25
CA GLY A 603 5.94 19.87 -34.39
C GLY A 603 6.19 21.31 -33.93
N ASP A 604 5.34 22.26 -34.32
CA ASP A 604 5.50 23.68 -33.98
C ASP A 604 5.33 23.96 -32.48
N GLU A 605 6.16 24.85 -31.92
CA GLU A 605 5.99 25.39 -30.56
C GLU A 605 4.82 26.38 -30.54
N LEU A 606 3.74 26.01 -29.84
CA LEU A 606 2.49 26.77 -29.75
C LEU A 606 2.58 27.87 -28.69
N TRP A 607 3.20 27.57 -27.56
CA TRP A 607 3.53 28.52 -26.51
C TRP A 607 4.58 27.94 -25.55
N ARG A 608 5.28 28.84 -24.84
CA ARG A 608 6.23 28.55 -23.77
C ARG A 608 5.95 29.51 -22.62
N SER A 609 5.72 28.97 -21.42
CA SER A 609 5.24 29.72 -20.26
C SER A 609 5.79 29.15 -18.96
N GLN A 610 5.76 29.93 -17.89
CA GLN A 610 6.28 29.57 -16.58
C GLN A 610 5.15 29.53 -15.56
N THR A 611 5.25 28.64 -14.58
CA THR A 611 4.21 28.47 -13.54
C THR A 611 4.07 29.66 -12.58
N GLY A 612 4.95 30.67 -12.65
CA GLY A 612 4.95 31.83 -11.77
C GLY A 612 5.24 31.49 -10.30
N THR A 613 5.53 30.22 -10.02
CA THR A 613 5.56 29.58 -8.71
C THR A 613 6.87 28.81 -8.61
N ALA A 614 7.63 28.97 -7.53
CA ALA A 614 8.95 28.36 -7.37
C ALA A 614 8.91 27.24 -6.33
N ALA A 615 9.36 26.03 -6.69
CA ALA A 615 9.34 24.85 -5.82
C ALA A 615 10.67 24.06 -5.88
N ASP A 616 11.11 23.53 -4.74
CA ASP A 616 12.40 22.84 -4.62
C ASP A 616 12.45 21.48 -5.34
N ALA A 617 11.30 20.89 -5.62
CA ALA A 617 11.09 19.85 -6.61
C ALA A 617 9.67 19.94 -7.18
N TRP A 618 9.44 19.25 -8.29
CA TRP A 618 8.13 19.11 -8.95
C TRP A 618 7.87 17.61 -9.15
N GLU A 619 6.60 17.22 -9.07
CA GLU A 619 6.19 15.81 -9.02
C GLU A 619 5.60 15.36 -10.36
N ARG A 620 4.62 16.12 -10.87
CA ARG A 620 3.75 15.68 -11.97
C ARG A 620 3.26 16.84 -12.83
N LEU A 621 3.12 16.56 -14.13
CA LEU A 621 2.42 17.38 -15.11
C LEU A 621 1.22 16.59 -15.67
N LEU A 622 0.06 17.24 -15.77
CA LEU A 622 -1.18 16.64 -16.25
C LEU A 622 -1.88 17.58 -17.23
N ALA A 623 -2.18 17.12 -18.45
CA ALA A 623 -3.11 17.83 -19.32
C ALA A 623 -4.55 17.40 -19.00
N VAL A 624 -5.46 18.36 -18.97
CA VAL A 624 -6.91 18.15 -18.77
C VAL A 624 -7.67 19.02 -19.80
N PRO A 625 -8.99 18.84 -20.01
CA PRO A 625 -9.71 19.59 -21.03
C PRO A 625 -9.60 21.11 -20.83
N GLY A 626 -8.88 21.78 -21.73
CA GLY A 626 -8.66 23.22 -21.69
C GLY A 626 -7.63 23.72 -20.65
N ALA A 627 -6.94 22.87 -19.90
CA ALA A 627 -5.92 23.31 -18.92
C ALA A 627 -4.72 22.35 -18.80
N VAL A 628 -3.62 22.83 -18.22
CA VAL A 628 -2.46 22.02 -17.84
C VAL A 628 -2.18 22.25 -16.36
N VAL A 629 -2.10 21.16 -15.58
CA VAL A 629 -1.91 21.19 -14.13
C VAL A 629 -0.50 20.71 -13.81
N ALA A 630 0.23 21.50 -13.01
CA ALA A 630 1.57 21.18 -12.52
C ALA A 630 1.55 21.07 -10.99
N TYR A 631 2.15 20.01 -10.47
CA TYR A 631 2.26 19.74 -9.03
C TYR A 631 3.70 19.93 -8.57
N ALA A 632 3.90 20.82 -7.60
CA ALA A 632 5.11 20.81 -6.79
C ALA A 632 5.21 19.49 -5.99
N ASP A 633 6.43 19.08 -5.65
CA ASP A 633 6.69 17.89 -4.86
C ASP A 633 6.32 18.08 -3.37
N ALA A 634 5.88 17.00 -2.72
CA ALA A 634 5.58 16.93 -1.30
C ALA A 634 6.41 15.82 -0.63
N PRO A 635 7.49 16.17 0.10
CA PRO A 635 8.36 15.18 0.76
C PRO A 635 7.65 14.23 1.72
N GLY A 636 6.50 14.63 2.28
CA GLY A 636 5.65 13.82 3.15
C GLY A 636 4.16 14.11 2.94
N THR A 637 3.30 13.20 3.40
CA THR A 637 1.85 13.24 3.18
C THR A 637 1.22 14.57 3.65
N SER A 638 1.55 15.00 4.88
CA SER A 638 1.07 16.24 5.48
C SER A 638 1.71 17.52 4.95
N THR A 639 2.78 17.42 4.14
CA THR A 639 3.54 18.59 3.68
C THR A 639 2.76 19.35 2.61
N PRO A 640 2.63 20.69 2.69
CA PRO A 640 2.01 21.48 1.63
C PRO A 640 2.82 21.47 0.32
N ARG A 641 2.12 21.33 -0.81
CA ARG A 641 2.61 21.49 -2.18
C ARG A 641 1.68 22.42 -2.97
N GLU A 642 2.25 23.22 -3.86
CA GLU A 642 1.46 24.05 -4.77
C GLU A 642 1.00 23.27 -6.00
N MET A 643 -0.30 23.30 -6.26
CA MET A 643 -0.91 22.89 -7.52
C MET A 643 -1.18 24.14 -8.36
N VAL A 644 -0.52 24.24 -9.51
CA VAL A 644 -0.64 25.36 -10.46
C VAL A 644 -1.46 24.93 -11.66
N VAL A 645 -2.44 25.73 -12.07
CA VAL A 645 -3.27 25.48 -13.26
C VAL A 645 -3.01 26.54 -14.31
N LEU A 646 -2.50 26.11 -15.46
CA LEU A 646 -2.25 26.90 -16.66
C LEU A 646 -3.38 26.73 -17.67
N ASP A 647 -3.63 27.75 -18.48
CA ASP A 647 -4.50 27.68 -19.64
C ASP A 647 -3.85 26.87 -20.78
N ALA A 648 -4.54 25.84 -21.30
CA ALA A 648 -3.95 24.98 -22.33
C ALA A 648 -3.76 25.66 -23.70
N ALA A 649 -4.51 26.72 -23.99
CA ALA A 649 -4.45 27.43 -25.27
C ALA A 649 -3.28 28.42 -25.33
N SER A 650 -2.94 29.07 -24.21
CA SER A 650 -2.03 30.22 -24.12
C SER A 650 -0.89 30.10 -23.09
N GLY A 651 -0.89 29.06 -22.26
CA GLY A 651 0.09 28.82 -21.20
C GLY A 651 -0.01 29.75 -19.99
N GLN A 652 -0.95 30.71 -19.98
CA GLN A 652 -1.07 31.68 -18.89
C GLN A 652 -1.54 31.00 -17.60
N PRO A 653 -0.93 31.29 -16.43
CA PRO A 653 -1.45 30.84 -15.14
C PRO A 653 -2.86 31.36 -14.91
N ARG A 654 -3.81 30.45 -14.65
CA ARG A 654 -5.18 30.78 -14.26
C ARG A 654 -5.29 30.99 -12.75
N TRP A 655 -4.74 30.05 -11.99
CA TRP A 655 -4.75 30.05 -10.52
C TRP A 655 -3.73 29.04 -9.97
N THR A 656 -3.32 29.26 -8.73
CA THR A 656 -2.45 28.38 -7.93
C THR A 656 -3.13 28.10 -6.60
N ARG A 657 -2.98 26.88 -6.07
CA ARG A 657 -3.56 26.48 -4.77
C ARG A 657 -2.63 25.53 -4.03
N SER A 658 -2.35 25.87 -2.77
CA SER A 658 -1.71 24.98 -1.81
C SER A 658 -2.65 23.82 -1.46
N ILE A 659 -2.17 22.59 -1.64
CA ILE A 659 -2.78 21.32 -1.23
C ILE A 659 -1.74 20.51 -0.45
N ARG A 660 -2.04 19.32 0.05
CA ARG A 660 -1.05 18.43 0.71
C ARG A 660 -0.57 17.30 -0.18
N GLY A 661 0.52 16.66 0.24
CA GLY A 661 1.11 15.50 -0.43
C GLY A 661 0.17 14.31 -0.55
N ASP A 662 -0.76 14.12 0.39
CA ASP A 662 -1.78 13.06 0.31
C ASP A 662 -3.17 13.53 -0.14
N ASP A 663 -3.39 14.83 -0.39
CA ASP A 663 -4.64 15.29 -1.02
C ASP A 663 -4.68 14.87 -2.51
N ASP A 664 -5.73 14.15 -2.90
CA ASP A 664 -6.00 13.76 -4.30
C ASP A 664 -6.82 14.84 -5.03
N VAL A 665 -6.69 14.93 -6.36
CA VAL A 665 -7.51 15.84 -7.18
C VAL A 665 -7.97 15.15 -8.46
N PHE A 666 -9.29 15.11 -8.65
CA PHE A 666 -9.96 14.58 -9.84
C PHE A 666 -10.52 15.73 -10.70
N PHE A 667 -10.50 15.61 -12.02
CA PHE A 667 -10.81 16.71 -12.92
C PHE A 667 -11.97 16.40 -13.88
N THR A 668 -12.81 17.40 -14.16
CA THR A 668 -13.67 17.49 -15.35
C THR A 668 -13.21 18.67 -16.22
N ASP A 669 -13.89 18.92 -17.35
CA ASP A 669 -13.75 20.14 -18.15
C ASP A 669 -14.15 21.44 -17.40
N ARG A 670 -14.79 21.32 -16.24
CA ARG A 670 -15.39 22.43 -15.49
C ARG A 670 -14.91 22.55 -14.05
N THR A 671 -14.61 21.41 -13.40
CA THR A 671 -14.45 21.32 -11.95
C THR A 671 -13.26 20.42 -11.58
N ALA A 672 -12.39 20.89 -10.68
CA ALA A 672 -11.40 20.06 -10.00
C ALA A 672 -11.91 19.71 -8.61
N VAL A 673 -12.17 18.43 -8.34
CA VAL A 673 -12.60 17.93 -7.03
C VAL A 673 -11.37 17.56 -6.21
N LEU A 674 -11.07 18.41 -5.23
CA LEU A 674 -10.03 18.19 -4.22
C LEU A 674 -10.58 17.27 -3.11
N VAL A 675 -9.86 16.19 -2.81
CA VAL A 675 -10.03 15.37 -1.60
C VAL A 675 -9.19 16.02 -0.50
N ASP A 676 -9.78 16.92 0.27
CA ASP A 676 -9.14 17.62 1.39
C ASP A 676 -9.14 16.70 2.61
N ARG A 677 -8.06 15.93 2.76
CA ARG A 677 -7.91 14.94 3.85
C ARG A 677 -7.64 15.59 5.20
N THR A 678 -7.41 16.91 5.23
CA THR A 678 -7.15 17.66 6.46
C THR A 678 -8.44 18.13 7.11
N ALA A 679 -9.36 18.71 6.33
CA ALA A 679 -10.69 19.08 6.79
C ALA A 679 -11.68 17.90 6.73
N ASN A 680 -11.30 16.77 6.12
CA ASN A 680 -12.14 15.58 5.92
C ASN A 680 -13.37 15.89 5.06
N GLN A 681 -13.14 16.49 3.89
CA GLN A 681 -14.17 16.93 2.96
C GLN A 681 -13.75 16.74 1.51
N LEU A 682 -14.73 16.73 0.61
CA LEU A 682 -14.55 16.94 -0.82
C LEU A 682 -14.87 18.39 -1.18
N VAL A 683 -14.06 19.03 -2.03
CA VAL A 683 -14.26 20.43 -2.46
C VAL A 683 -14.17 20.54 -3.98
N GLY A 684 -15.27 20.90 -4.64
CA GLY A 684 -15.28 21.19 -6.08
C GLY A 684 -14.81 22.61 -6.36
N LEU A 685 -13.76 22.76 -7.17
CA LEU A 685 -13.11 24.02 -7.53
C LEU A 685 -13.33 24.34 -9.01
N ALA A 686 -13.71 25.58 -9.34
CA ALA A 686 -13.93 25.98 -10.72
C ALA A 686 -12.61 26.00 -11.52
N MET A 687 -12.55 25.30 -12.65
CA MET A 687 -11.35 25.23 -13.51
C MET A 687 -10.93 26.57 -14.13
N GLY A 688 -11.81 27.58 -14.08
CA GLY A 688 -11.52 28.94 -14.53
C GLY A 688 -10.68 29.77 -13.55
N ASP A 689 -11.00 29.73 -12.25
CA ASP A 689 -10.45 30.66 -11.25
C ASP A 689 -10.14 30.05 -9.86
N GLY A 690 -10.26 28.72 -9.71
CA GLY A 690 -9.89 27.98 -8.50
C GLY A 690 -10.83 28.15 -7.31
N LYS A 691 -11.93 28.91 -7.45
CA LYS A 691 -12.87 29.17 -6.36
C LYS A 691 -13.71 27.91 -6.04
N PRO A 692 -14.01 27.65 -4.76
CA PRO A 692 -14.93 26.58 -4.39
C PRO A 692 -16.35 26.87 -4.90
N GLN A 693 -16.88 25.93 -5.68
CA GLN A 693 -18.26 25.90 -6.14
C GLN A 693 -19.16 25.16 -5.16
N TRP A 694 -18.61 24.12 -4.52
CA TRP A 694 -19.28 23.31 -3.50
C TRP A 694 -18.26 22.69 -2.54
N ALA A 695 -18.70 22.32 -1.34
CA ALA A 695 -17.95 21.52 -0.37
C ALA A 695 -18.87 20.45 0.26
N ARG A 696 -18.30 19.33 0.69
CA ARG A 696 -19.05 18.16 1.18
C ARG A 696 -18.25 17.39 2.24
N ASP A 697 -18.72 17.39 3.47
CA ASP A 697 -18.10 16.62 4.56
C ASP A 697 -18.14 15.10 4.29
N ASN A 698 -17.07 14.42 4.69
CA ASN A 698 -16.93 12.96 4.56
C ASN A 698 -17.99 12.20 5.39
N PRO A 699 -18.28 10.92 5.06
CA PRO A 699 -18.90 9.99 6.00
C PRO A 699 -18.06 9.88 7.27
N VAL A 700 -18.71 9.70 8.42
CA VAL A 700 -18.05 9.65 9.74
C VAL A 700 -18.59 8.44 10.51
N SER A 701 -17.69 7.55 10.92
CA SER A 701 -18.07 6.36 11.69
C SER A 701 -18.43 6.67 13.15
N GLU A 702 -19.01 5.70 13.85
CA GLU A 702 -19.34 5.82 15.28
C GLU A 702 -18.14 6.21 16.16
N TYR A 703 -16.92 5.83 15.75
CA TYR A 703 -15.66 6.18 16.42
C TYR A 703 -15.11 7.57 16.03
N ARG A 704 -15.88 8.36 15.26
CA ARG A 704 -15.49 9.65 14.67
C ARG A 704 -14.29 9.58 13.72
N ASN A 705 -14.10 8.43 13.05
CA ASN A 705 -13.17 8.32 11.93
C ASN A 705 -13.86 8.85 10.66
N ALA A 706 -13.22 9.79 9.97
CA ALA A 706 -13.71 10.43 8.75
C ALA A 706 -12.82 10.17 7.52
N ARG A 707 -11.91 9.17 7.60
CA ARG A 707 -11.13 8.70 6.45
C ARG A 707 -12.05 8.19 5.34
N THR A 708 -11.65 8.44 4.09
CA THR A 708 -12.35 7.96 2.90
C THR A 708 -11.37 7.48 1.84
N VAL A 709 -11.78 6.50 1.05
CA VAL A 709 -11.20 6.22 -0.28
C VAL A 709 -12.10 6.89 -1.32
N VAL A 710 -11.51 7.48 -2.36
CA VAL A 710 -12.25 8.16 -3.44
C VAL A 710 -11.73 7.64 -4.78
N LEU A 711 -12.63 7.24 -5.65
CA LEU A 711 -12.35 6.61 -6.94
C LEU A 711 -13.15 7.33 -8.04
N PRO A 712 -12.57 7.56 -9.23
CA PRO A 712 -13.35 7.96 -10.40
C PRO A 712 -14.20 6.79 -10.87
N VAL A 713 -15.40 7.08 -11.36
CA VAL A 713 -16.16 6.13 -12.19
C VAL A 713 -15.76 6.36 -13.64
N ASP A 714 -14.90 5.51 -14.19
CA ASP A 714 -14.44 5.67 -15.56
C ASP A 714 -15.46 5.15 -16.59
N THR A 715 -15.34 5.64 -17.82
CA THR A 715 -16.24 5.29 -18.93
C THR A 715 -15.62 4.22 -19.81
N GLY A 716 -16.43 3.52 -20.62
CA GLY A 716 -15.94 2.56 -21.62
C GLY A 716 -15.00 3.18 -22.68
N GLU A 717 -15.00 4.52 -22.82
CA GLU A 717 -14.05 5.24 -23.67
C GLU A 717 -12.80 5.66 -22.91
N ALA A 718 -12.91 6.12 -21.65
CA ALA A 718 -11.75 6.43 -20.80
C ALA A 718 -10.91 5.19 -20.48
N ALA A 719 -11.54 4.10 -20.04
CA ALA A 719 -10.91 2.79 -19.82
C ALA A 719 -10.34 2.21 -21.14
N GLY A 720 -10.90 2.60 -22.28
CA GLY A 720 -10.43 2.23 -23.61
C GLY A 720 -9.41 3.20 -24.24
N GLY A 721 -9.05 4.29 -23.56
CA GLY A 721 -8.07 5.29 -24.02
C GLY A 721 -6.65 5.06 -23.46
N PRO A 722 -5.72 6.01 -23.64
CA PRO A 722 -4.34 5.88 -23.18
C PRO A 722 -4.22 5.64 -21.67
N ALA A 723 -3.23 4.84 -21.25
CA ALA A 723 -2.97 4.54 -19.84
C ALA A 723 -1.64 5.09 -19.31
N TYR A 724 -1.52 5.14 -17.99
CA TYR A 724 -0.23 5.16 -17.29
C TYR A 724 0.41 3.75 -17.22
N LEU A 725 1.59 3.63 -16.60
CA LEU A 725 2.35 2.37 -16.49
C LEU A 725 1.70 1.31 -15.57
N ASP A 726 0.72 1.71 -14.78
CA ASP A 726 -0.12 0.86 -13.92
C ASP A 726 -1.38 0.32 -14.64
N GLY A 727 -1.75 0.88 -15.80
CA GLY A 727 -2.98 0.55 -16.53
C GLY A 727 -4.16 1.49 -16.27
N GLY A 728 -4.04 2.43 -15.33
CA GLY A 728 -5.05 3.45 -15.06
C GLY A 728 -5.20 4.43 -16.23
N PRO A 729 -6.43 4.89 -16.55
CA PRO A 729 -6.68 5.80 -17.66
C PRO A 729 -5.99 7.16 -17.44
N ARG A 730 -5.38 7.72 -18.49
CA ARG A 730 -4.85 9.11 -18.47
C ARG A 730 -5.96 10.14 -18.51
N ASP A 731 -7.08 9.81 -19.16
CA ASP A 731 -8.21 10.70 -19.44
C ASP A 731 -9.53 10.21 -18.78
N PRO A 732 -9.60 10.03 -17.45
CA PRO A 732 -10.77 9.45 -16.75
C PRO A 732 -12.09 10.23 -16.95
N TRP A 733 -11.99 11.49 -17.37
CA TRP A 733 -13.12 12.39 -17.67
C TRP A 733 -13.75 12.19 -19.06
N HIS A 734 -13.18 11.34 -19.92
CA HIS A 734 -13.69 11.17 -21.29
C HIS A 734 -15.10 10.57 -21.33
N ASP A 735 -15.87 10.90 -22.38
CA ASP A 735 -17.26 10.45 -22.61
C ASP A 735 -18.22 10.69 -21.42
N GLY A 736 -18.02 11.80 -20.68
CA GLY A 736 -18.88 12.18 -19.57
C GLY A 736 -18.50 11.58 -18.22
N GLY A 737 -17.25 11.14 -18.03
CA GLY A 737 -16.67 10.76 -16.73
C GLY A 737 -16.74 11.90 -15.71
N ARG A 738 -17.86 12.01 -15.00
CA ARG A 738 -18.16 13.07 -14.01
C ARG A 738 -18.71 12.52 -12.69
N ARG A 739 -18.59 11.20 -12.46
CA ARG A 739 -19.02 10.55 -11.20
C ARG A 739 -17.80 10.11 -10.39
N LEU A 740 -17.86 10.31 -9.06
CA LEU A 740 -16.93 9.72 -8.10
C LEU A 740 -17.65 8.72 -7.19
N VAL A 741 -16.96 7.65 -6.82
CA VAL A 741 -17.32 6.78 -5.69
C VAL A 741 -16.51 7.21 -4.48
N GLN A 742 -17.17 7.53 -3.37
CA GLN A 742 -16.56 7.78 -2.07
C GLN A 742 -16.93 6.63 -1.13
N VAL A 743 -15.92 5.90 -0.63
CA VAL A 743 -16.06 4.89 0.43
C VAL A 743 -15.67 5.53 1.76
N GLY A 744 -16.51 5.39 2.80
CA GLY A 744 -16.30 5.93 4.13
C GLY A 744 -15.76 4.93 5.15
N ALA A 745 -15.13 5.43 6.21
CA ALA A 745 -14.76 4.66 7.40
C ALA A 745 -15.97 4.08 8.18
N ASP A 746 -17.19 4.41 7.78
CA ASP A 746 -18.46 3.84 8.24
C ASP A 746 -18.97 2.70 7.32
N ARG A 747 -18.09 2.17 6.45
CA ARG A 747 -18.38 1.19 5.37
C ARG A 747 -19.44 1.65 4.38
N SER A 748 -19.78 2.94 4.34
CA SER A 748 -20.75 3.49 3.39
C SER A 748 -20.11 3.84 2.05
N VAL A 749 -20.86 3.65 0.97
CA VAL A 749 -20.53 4.15 -0.37
C VAL A 749 -21.50 5.26 -0.74
N ARG A 750 -20.96 6.33 -1.33
CA ARG A 750 -21.69 7.44 -1.95
C ARG A 750 -21.22 7.60 -3.39
N VAL A 751 -22.16 7.78 -4.32
CA VAL A 751 -21.88 8.18 -5.70
C VAL A 751 -22.14 9.68 -5.81
N LEU A 752 -21.14 10.46 -6.24
CA LEU A 752 -21.22 11.93 -6.33
C LEU A 752 -21.06 12.40 -7.77
N ASP A 753 -21.85 13.39 -8.19
CA ASP A 753 -21.58 14.19 -9.39
C ASP A 753 -20.51 15.26 -9.09
N MET A 754 -19.48 15.33 -9.94
CA MET A 754 -18.30 16.19 -9.74
C MET A 754 -18.60 17.68 -9.94
N ASP A 755 -19.49 18.04 -10.86
CA ASP A 755 -19.76 19.44 -11.19
C ASP A 755 -20.66 20.14 -10.14
N SER A 756 -21.54 19.38 -9.48
CA SER A 756 -22.49 19.89 -8.48
C SER A 756 -22.19 19.48 -7.04
N GLY A 757 -21.36 18.44 -6.84
CA GLY A 757 -21.11 17.84 -5.53
C GLY A 757 -22.32 17.13 -4.93
N SER A 758 -23.37 16.89 -5.72
CA SER A 758 -24.58 16.21 -5.27
C SER A 758 -24.34 14.71 -5.14
N VAL A 759 -24.90 14.11 -4.08
CA VAL A 759 -24.89 12.64 -3.91
C VAL A 759 -26.05 12.08 -4.70
N VAL A 760 -25.75 11.30 -5.73
CA VAL A 760 -26.71 10.71 -6.68
C VAL A 760 -27.29 9.42 -6.11
N ALA A 761 -26.45 8.59 -5.48
CA ALA A 761 -26.82 7.35 -4.82
C ALA A 761 -25.94 7.10 -3.57
N GLY A 762 -26.39 6.23 -2.66
CA GLY A 762 -25.57 5.83 -1.51
C GLY A 762 -26.18 4.71 -0.67
N ARG A 763 -25.33 3.94 0.03
CA ARG A 763 -25.67 2.76 0.82
C ARG A 763 -24.63 2.53 1.92
N GLY A 764 -25.06 2.09 3.11
CA GLY A 764 -24.17 1.64 4.18
C GLY A 764 -23.80 0.15 4.04
N ASN A 765 -22.67 -0.26 4.61
CA ASN A 765 -22.14 -1.63 4.60
C ASN A 765 -21.95 -2.18 3.16
N VAL A 766 -21.09 -1.53 2.38
CA VAL A 766 -20.78 -1.89 0.97
C VAL A 766 -19.34 -2.37 0.81
N ALA A 767 -18.38 -1.68 1.43
CA ALA A 767 -16.95 -1.97 1.34
C ALA A 767 -16.19 -1.34 2.52
N ASP A 768 -15.03 -1.89 2.86
CA ASP A 768 -14.04 -1.27 3.75
C ASP A 768 -13.04 -0.38 2.98
N LEU A 769 -12.25 0.39 3.73
CA LEU A 769 -11.24 1.29 3.15
C LEU A 769 -10.04 0.56 2.54
N ASP A 770 -9.84 -0.72 2.88
CA ASP A 770 -8.71 -1.53 2.44
C ASP A 770 -9.12 -2.66 1.46
N ASP A 771 -10.40 -2.71 1.04
CA ASP A 771 -10.91 -3.62 0.00
C ASP A 771 -10.35 -3.27 -1.39
N LEU A 772 -10.23 -4.26 -2.28
CA LEU A 772 -9.97 -3.98 -3.69
C LEU A 772 -11.27 -3.55 -4.39
N LEU A 773 -11.19 -2.40 -5.07
CA LEU A 773 -12.32 -1.63 -5.56
C LEU A 773 -12.05 -1.12 -6.98
N VAL A 774 -13.04 -1.19 -7.86
CA VAL A 774 -13.01 -0.49 -9.16
C VAL A 774 -14.42 -0.09 -9.59
N ALA A 775 -14.60 1.14 -10.07
CA ALA A 775 -15.88 1.67 -10.52
C ALA A 775 -15.82 2.00 -12.02
N HIS A 776 -16.68 1.35 -12.81
CA HIS A 776 -16.68 1.40 -14.27
C HIS A 776 -18.10 1.48 -14.80
N GLY A 777 -18.40 2.49 -15.63
CA GLY A 777 -19.72 2.69 -16.23
C GLY A 777 -20.83 2.87 -15.18
N ASP A 778 -21.69 1.86 -15.05
CA ASP A 778 -22.81 1.75 -14.11
C ASP A 778 -22.55 0.70 -13.00
N ARG A 779 -21.30 0.27 -12.80
CA ARG A 779 -20.93 -0.74 -11.79
C ARG A 779 -19.81 -0.32 -10.85
N LEU A 780 -19.93 -0.73 -9.60
CA LEU A 780 -18.85 -0.81 -8.62
C LEU A 780 -18.57 -2.29 -8.32
N TYR A 781 -17.34 -2.72 -8.54
CA TYR A 781 -16.86 -4.04 -8.15
C TYR A 781 -16.05 -3.96 -6.86
N VAL A 782 -16.38 -4.84 -5.92
CA VAL A 782 -15.76 -4.93 -4.58
C VAL A 782 -15.28 -6.37 -4.37
N ALA A 783 -14.03 -6.57 -3.97
CA ALA A 783 -13.53 -7.86 -3.50
C ALA A 783 -13.41 -7.84 -1.96
N ALA A 784 -14.54 -8.06 -1.28
CA ALA A 784 -14.67 -7.95 0.18
C ALA A 784 -14.26 -9.24 0.91
N ASP A 785 -13.49 -9.12 2.01
CA ASP A 785 -12.94 -10.25 2.78
C ASP A 785 -13.70 -10.54 4.10
N GLU A 786 -14.95 -11.00 3.98
CA GLU A 786 -15.75 -11.48 5.13
C GLU A 786 -15.87 -13.00 5.16
N GLY A 787 -14.87 -13.67 5.74
CA GLY A 787 -14.88 -15.13 5.99
C GLY A 787 -14.70 -15.97 4.72
N GLY A 788 -13.75 -15.57 3.87
CA GLY A 788 -13.53 -16.12 2.54
C GLY A 788 -14.05 -15.15 1.49
N TYR A 789 -13.13 -14.50 0.78
CA TYR A 789 -13.45 -13.30 0.02
C TYR A 789 -14.46 -13.52 -1.12
N GLN A 790 -15.21 -12.46 -1.42
CA GLN A 790 -16.26 -12.45 -2.45
C GLN A 790 -16.11 -11.26 -3.38
N LEU A 791 -16.24 -11.53 -4.69
CA LEU A 791 -16.29 -10.50 -5.72
C LEU A 791 -17.77 -10.14 -5.98
N LEU A 792 -18.14 -8.94 -5.57
CA LEU A 792 -19.49 -8.40 -5.63
C LEU A 792 -19.59 -7.31 -6.70
N GLY A 793 -20.67 -7.31 -7.48
CA GLY A 793 -21.04 -6.22 -8.39
C GLY A 793 -22.25 -5.45 -7.87
N TYR A 794 -22.09 -4.15 -7.67
CA TYR A 794 -23.15 -3.21 -7.29
C TYR A 794 -23.50 -2.31 -8.48
N ASP A 795 -24.79 -2.13 -8.75
CA ASP A 795 -25.30 -1.13 -9.69
C ASP A 795 -25.13 0.29 -9.08
N LEU A 796 -24.45 1.20 -9.78
CA LEU A 796 -24.21 2.57 -9.32
C LEU A 796 -25.46 3.47 -9.40
N GLU A 797 -26.43 3.13 -10.25
CA GLU A 797 -27.68 3.87 -10.43
C GLU A 797 -28.79 3.34 -9.51
N SER A 798 -28.76 2.04 -9.18
CA SER A 798 -29.67 1.41 -8.22
C SER A 798 -28.97 0.79 -6.98
N LEU A 799 -27.97 1.47 -6.43
CA LEU A 799 -27.08 1.00 -5.33
C LEU A 799 -27.77 0.37 -4.10
N SER A 800 -29.06 0.64 -3.87
CA SER A 800 -29.89 0.01 -2.84
C SER A 800 -30.39 -1.40 -3.17
N ALA A 801 -30.30 -1.86 -4.42
CA ALA A 801 -30.58 -3.23 -4.84
C ALA A 801 -29.45 -4.19 -4.39
N GLU A 802 -29.76 -5.47 -4.18
CA GLU A 802 -28.76 -6.42 -3.67
C GLU A 802 -27.65 -6.70 -4.69
N PRO A 803 -26.37 -6.77 -4.24
CA PRO A 803 -25.24 -6.99 -5.15
C PRO A 803 -25.28 -8.36 -5.80
N VAL A 804 -24.80 -8.42 -7.04
CA VAL A 804 -24.58 -9.69 -7.74
C VAL A 804 -23.28 -10.31 -7.22
N VAL A 805 -23.35 -11.51 -6.66
CA VAL A 805 -22.15 -12.30 -6.33
C VAL A 805 -21.58 -12.87 -7.62
N LEU A 806 -20.46 -12.33 -8.09
CA LEU A 806 -19.80 -12.70 -9.35
C LEU A 806 -18.87 -13.91 -9.17
N TYR A 807 -18.20 -13.95 -8.02
CA TYR A 807 -17.33 -15.05 -7.60
C TYR A 807 -17.25 -15.09 -6.07
N ARG A 808 -17.03 -16.29 -5.53
CA ARG A 808 -16.73 -16.53 -4.12
C ARG A 808 -15.52 -17.47 -4.07
N ALA A 809 -14.51 -17.12 -3.28
CA ALA A 809 -13.32 -17.94 -3.13
C ALA A 809 -13.69 -19.36 -2.61
N PRO A 810 -13.04 -20.43 -3.12
CA PRO A 810 -13.30 -21.79 -2.67
C PRO A 810 -12.69 -22.07 -1.29
N ASP A 811 -11.62 -21.37 -0.90
CA ASP A 811 -11.01 -21.41 0.43
C ASP A 811 -10.11 -20.18 0.69
N ASP A 812 -9.87 -19.88 1.98
CA ASP A 812 -9.16 -18.68 2.48
C ASP A 812 -7.65 -18.62 2.13
N ARG A 813 -7.10 -19.68 1.52
CA ARG A 813 -5.69 -19.67 1.05
C ARG A 813 -5.56 -18.94 -0.28
N ARG A 814 -6.67 -18.69 -0.98
CA ARG A 814 -6.72 -17.87 -2.18
C ARG A 814 -6.85 -16.41 -1.78
N ARG A 815 -5.88 -15.57 -2.17
CA ARG A 815 -5.89 -14.13 -1.84
C ARG A 815 -5.96 -13.26 -3.09
N PRO A 816 -6.84 -12.25 -3.13
CA PRO A 816 -6.89 -11.30 -4.22
C PRO A 816 -5.69 -10.34 -4.14
N LYS A 817 -5.22 -9.84 -5.29
CA LYS A 817 -4.05 -8.95 -5.40
C LYS A 817 -4.22 -7.74 -6.31
N ALA A 818 -5.09 -7.81 -7.30
CA ALA A 818 -5.47 -6.70 -8.15
C ALA A 818 -6.88 -6.93 -8.69
N LEU A 819 -7.66 -5.86 -8.88
CA LEU A 819 -9.01 -5.89 -9.44
C LEU A 819 -9.12 -4.82 -10.52
N VAL A 820 -9.62 -5.18 -11.71
CA VAL A 820 -9.87 -4.23 -12.81
C VAL A 820 -11.18 -4.57 -13.52
N ALA A 821 -11.88 -3.56 -14.02
CA ALA A 821 -12.95 -3.77 -15.00
C ALA A 821 -12.31 -4.16 -16.35
N CYS A 822 -12.77 -5.25 -16.97
CA CYS A 822 -12.11 -5.85 -18.14
C CYS A 822 -13.10 -6.25 -19.25
N GLY A 823 -14.21 -5.53 -19.35
CA GLY A 823 -15.28 -5.81 -20.29
C GLY A 823 -16.63 -5.25 -19.82
N GLU A 824 -17.66 -5.44 -20.64
CA GLU A 824 -19.03 -5.03 -20.33
C GLU A 824 -19.59 -5.88 -19.19
N HIS A 825 -20.00 -5.24 -18.09
CA HIS A 825 -20.46 -5.89 -16.85
C HIS A 825 -19.49 -6.98 -16.34
N ARG A 826 -18.18 -6.71 -16.43
CA ARG A 826 -17.11 -7.70 -16.23
C ARG A 826 -15.95 -7.20 -15.39
N ALA A 827 -15.62 -7.98 -14.36
CA ALA A 827 -14.45 -7.79 -13.50
C ALA A 827 -13.40 -8.88 -13.73
N CYS A 828 -12.14 -8.50 -13.76
CA CYS A 828 -10.99 -9.41 -13.77
C CYS A 828 -10.19 -9.20 -12.47
N LEU A 829 -10.00 -10.30 -11.74
CA LEU A 829 -9.35 -10.31 -10.44
C LEU A 829 -8.11 -11.20 -10.49
N LEU A 830 -6.97 -10.68 -10.03
CA LEU A 830 -5.74 -11.45 -9.85
C LEU A 830 -5.81 -12.17 -8.50
N GLU A 831 -5.89 -13.49 -8.55
CA GLU A 831 -5.95 -14.37 -7.38
C GLU A 831 -4.63 -15.13 -7.24
N VAL A 832 -4.10 -15.22 -6.03
CA VAL A 832 -2.86 -15.95 -5.71
C VAL A 832 -3.17 -17.06 -4.69
N PRO A 833 -3.27 -18.33 -5.13
CA PRO A 833 -3.44 -19.48 -4.24
C PRO A 833 -2.20 -19.74 -3.38
N ASP A 834 -2.42 -20.04 -2.09
CA ASP A 834 -1.39 -20.40 -1.10
C ASP A 834 -0.29 -19.32 -0.87
N GLY A 835 -0.44 -18.13 -1.46
CA GLY A 835 0.61 -17.10 -1.54
C GLY A 835 1.65 -17.33 -2.64
N GLU A 836 1.52 -18.41 -3.42
CA GLU A 836 2.49 -18.83 -4.43
C GLU A 836 2.23 -18.10 -5.76
N VAL A 837 2.92 -16.97 -6.01
CA VAL A 837 2.74 -16.15 -7.23
C VAL A 837 3.00 -16.95 -8.53
N ALA A 838 3.82 -18.01 -8.48
CA ALA A 838 4.00 -18.95 -9.59
C ALA A 838 2.74 -19.75 -9.98
N ARG A 839 1.69 -19.71 -9.15
CA ARG A 839 0.36 -20.31 -9.38
C ARG A 839 -0.75 -19.25 -9.48
N ALA A 840 -0.39 -17.98 -9.65
CA ALA A 840 -1.36 -16.90 -9.81
C ALA A 840 -2.29 -17.16 -11.02
N GLU A 841 -3.55 -16.78 -10.87
CA GLU A 841 -4.59 -16.95 -11.88
C GLU A 841 -5.47 -15.69 -11.96
N VAL A 842 -6.04 -15.43 -13.13
CA VAL A 842 -7.04 -14.39 -13.30
C VAL A 842 -8.42 -15.03 -13.24
N VAL A 843 -9.23 -14.59 -12.29
CA VAL A 843 -10.66 -14.89 -12.21
C VAL A 843 -11.40 -13.79 -12.98
N ALA A 844 -11.84 -14.11 -14.20
CA ALA A 844 -12.59 -13.20 -15.06
C ALA A 844 -14.10 -13.50 -14.94
N ALA A 845 -14.82 -12.70 -14.16
CA ALA A 845 -16.22 -12.88 -13.85
C ALA A 845 -17.10 -11.86 -14.59
N THR A 846 -18.24 -12.31 -15.13
CA THR A 846 -19.21 -11.47 -15.86
C THR A 846 -20.59 -11.71 -15.31
N GLU A 847 -21.40 -10.66 -15.17
CA GLU A 847 -22.78 -10.77 -14.70
C GLU A 847 -23.59 -11.79 -15.53
N GLY A 848 -24.32 -12.67 -14.83
CA GLY A 848 -25.12 -13.73 -15.45
C GLY A 848 -24.35 -14.91 -16.07
N LYS A 849 -23.02 -14.99 -15.93
CA LYS A 849 -22.17 -16.07 -16.46
C LYS A 849 -21.32 -16.70 -15.35
N SER A 850 -20.94 -17.97 -15.52
CA SER A 850 -19.92 -18.58 -14.66
C SER A 850 -18.56 -17.88 -14.86
N PRO A 851 -17.78 -17.63 -13.80
CA PRO A 851 -16.45 -17.05 -13.92
C PRO A 851 -15.50 -17.99 -14.68
N VAL A 852 -14.56 -17.39 -15.44
CA VAL A 852 -13.54 -18.12 -16.20
C VAL A 852 -12.19 -17.88 -15.56
N HIS A 853 -11.45 -18.96 -15.29
CA HIS A 853 -10.15 -18.94 -14.62
C HIS A 853 -9.03 -19.08 -15.65
N TRP A 854 -8.05 -18.18 -15.63
CA TRP A 854 -6.92 -18.15 -16.57
C TRP A 854 -5.60 -18.31 -15.82
N ALA A 855 -4.77 -19.28 -16.21
CA ALA A 855 -3.45 -19.44 -15.61
C ALA A 855 -2.55 -18.25 -15.98
N ALA A 856 -2.07 -17.53 -14.97
CA ALA A 856 -1.27 -16.32 -15.10
C ALA A 856 -0.02 -16.38 -14.20
N PRO A 857 0.83 -17.42 -14.35
CA PRO A 857 1.94 -17.68 -13.44
C PRO A 857 2.93 -16.52 -13.42
N GLY A 858 3.30 -16.04 -12.23
CA GLY A 858 4.22 -14.92 -12.06
C GLY A 858 3.57 -13.53 -12.21
N ALA A 859 2.26 -13.43 -12.44
CA ALA A 859 1.57 -12.16 -12.63
C ALA A 859 1.62 -11.25 -11.39
N THR A 860 1.95 -9.98 -11.61
CA THR A 860 2.00 -8.92 -10.58
C THR A 860 1.06 -7.75 -10.87
N ALA A 861 0.63 -7.55 -12.12
CA ALA A 861 -0.33 -6.51 -12.49
C ALA A 861 -1.27 -6.93 -13.63
N LEU A 862 -2.50 -6.39 -13.59
CA LEU A 862 -3.52 -6.52 -14.63
C LEU A 862 -3.79 -5.15 -15.26
N LEU A 863 -3.76 -5.06 -16.59
CA LEU A 863 -4.01 -3.84 -17.36
C LEU A 863 -5.17 -4.11 -18.34
N PRO A 864 -6.36 -3.51 -18.15
CA PRO A 864 -7.50 -3.76 -19.01
C PRO A 864 -7.35 -3.12 -20.39
N LEU A 865 -7.98 -3.73 -21.39
CA LEU A 865 -7.81 -3.38 -22.80
C LEU A 865 -9.13 -3.64 -23.56
N GLY A 866 -10.20 -3.00 -23.08
CA GLY A 866 -11.59 -3.40 -23.39
C GLY A 866 -11.87 -4.80 -22.82
N GLU A 867 -12.48 -5.67 -23.64
CA GLU A 867 -12.70 -7.11 -23.34
C GLU A 867 -11.41 -7.96 -23.29
N ARG A 868 -10.23 -7.36 -23.48
CA ARG A 868 -8.93 -8.04 -23.44
C ARG A 868 -8.18 -7.65 -22.17
N LEU A 869 -7.25 -8.50 -21.74
CA LEU A 869 -6.46 -8.24 -20.54
C LEU A 869 -4.96 -8.43 -20.81
N LEU A 870 -4.20 -7.37 -20.62
CA LEU A 870 -2.75 -7.42 -20.61
C LEU A 870 -2.29 -7.74 -19.17
N VAL A 871 -1.50 -8.79 -19.02
CA VAL A 871 -0.94 -9.25 -17.75
C VAL A 871 0.57 -9.05 -17.76
N ARG A 872 1.11 -8.47 -16.67
CA ARG A 872 2.55 -8.26 -16.48
C ARG A 872 3.09 -9.19 -15.40
N THR A 873 4.26 -9.79 -15.65
CA THR A 873 4.91 -10.74 -14.73
C THR A 873 6.24 -10.22 -14.17
N GLY A 874 6.31 -9.93 -12.88
CA GLY A 874 7.54 -9.53 -12.18
C GLY A 874 8.11 -8.16 -12.57
N ASP A 875 9.04 -7.67 -11.75
CA ASP A 875 9.45 -6.25 -11.80
C ASP A 875 10.90 -6.04 -12.28
N SER A 876 11.81 -6.99 -12.01
CA SER A 876 13.23 -6.94 -12.42
C SER A 876 13.46 -7.42 -13.86
N SER A 877 12.52 -8.15 -14.44
CA SER A 877 12.53 -8.59 -15.83
C SER A 877 11.08 -8.79 -16.31
N PRO A 878 10.31 -7.69 -16.44
CA PRO A 878 8.89 -7.77 -16.77
C PRO A 878 8.69 -8.45 -18.12
N THR A 879 7.70 -9.35 -18.17
CA THR A 879 7.14 -9.84 -19.43
C THR A 879 5.67 -9.44 -19.54
N SER A 880 5.19 -9.34 -20.78
CA SER A 880 3.85 -8.86 -21.11
C SER A 880 3.10 -9.92 -21.93
N THR A 881 2.00 -10.43 -21.37
CA THR A 881 1.14 -11.47 -21.96
C THR A 881 -0.26 -10.90 -22.16
N LEU A 882 -0.74 -10.84 -23.40
CA LEU A 882 -2.07 -10.32 -23.75
C LEU A 882 -3.05 -11.47 -23.94
N PHE A 883 -4.10 -11.52 -23.14
CA PHE A 883 -5.20 -12.46 -23.24
C PHE A 883 -6.42 -11.86 -23.97
N ASP A 884 -7.10 -12.68 -24.76
CA ASP A 884 -8.44 -12.37 -25.27
C ASP A 884 -9.53 -12.56 -24.19
N ALA A 885 -10.76 -12.20 -24.55
CA ALA A 885 -11.94 -12.29 -23.69
C ALA A 885 -12.26 -13.70 -23.15
N ALA A 886 -11.66 -14.75 -23.72
CA ALA A 886 -11.82 -16.15 -23.29
C ALA A 886 -10.61 -16.65 -22.47
N GLY A 887 -9.57 -15.86 -22.27
CA GLY A 887 -8.33 -16.28 -21.60
C GLY A 887 -7.34 -17.00 -22.50
N LYS A 888 -7.50 -16.92 -23.81
CA LYS A 888 -6.49 -17.42 -24.76
C LYS A 888 -5.47 -16.30 -25.01
N PRO A 889 -4.17 -16.52 -24.79
CA PRO A 889 -3.16 -15.51 -25.06
C PRO A 889 -2.97 -15.30 -26.56
N LEU A 890 -3.05 -14.03 -26.97
CA LEU A 890 -2.76 -13.49 -28.31
C LEU A 890 -1.28 -13.09 -28.41
N LEU A 891 -0.71 -12.54 -27.34
CA LEU A 891 0.72 -12.32 -27.15
C LEU A 891 1.15 -13.11 -25.91
N ARG A 892 2.28 -13.82 -25.98
CA ARG A 892 2.86 -14.57 -24.85
C ARG A 892 4.23 -14.01 -24.48
N ASP A 893 4.38 -13.72 -23.20
CA ASP A 893 5.63 -13.60 -22.46
C ASP A 893 6.65 -12.66 -23.14
N ARG A 894 6.15 -11.61 -23.82
CA ARG A 894 6.98 -10.67 -24.58
C ARG A 894 7.83 -9.89 -23.58
N PRO A 895 9.17 -9.94 -23.65
CA PRO A 895 10.02 -9.19 -22.73
C PRO A 895 9.75 -7.70 -22.87
N GLY A 896 9.58 -7.01 -21.74
CA GLY A 896 9.26 -5.60 -21.68
C GLY A 896 7.97 -5.25 -20.93
N VAL A 897 7.76 -3.95 -20.75
CA VAL A 897 6.56 -3.36 -20.15
C VAL A 897 5.60 -2.91 -21.24
N GLY A 898 4.48 -3.62 -21.39
CA GLY A 898 3.36 -3.21 -22.23
C GLY A 898 2.52 -2.09 -21.59
N VAL A 899 2.05 -1.16 -22.41
CA VAL A 899 1.18 -0.04 -22.04
C VAL A 899 0.07 0.16 -23.06
N ARG A 900 -1.09 0.66 -22.60
CA ARG A 900 -2.26 0.93 -23.45
C ARG A 900 -2.11 2.24 -24.22
N LEU A 901 -2.29 2.16 -25.55
CA LEU A 901 -2.60 3.30 -26.41
C LEU A 901 -4.12 3.50 -26.46
N ASP A 902 -4.83 2.41 -26.75
CA ASP A 902 -6.28 2.29 -26.73
C ASP A 902 -6.68 0.81 -26.58
N ALA A 903 -7.97 0.47 -26.46
CA ALA A 903 -8.43 -0.93 -26.30
C ALA A 903 -8.17 -1.86 -27.50
N GLY A 904 -7.68 -1.33 -28.63
CA GLY A 904 -7.22 -2.06 -29.81
C GLY A 904 -5.70 -2.14 -29.94
N ASN A 905 -4.93 -1.35 -29.19
CA ASN A 905 -3.51 -1.10 -29.48
C ASN A 905 -2.64 -0.89 -28.22
N LEU A 906 -1.44 -1.48 -28.24
CA LEU A 906 -0.42 -1.36 -27.18
C LEU A 906 0.90 -0.80 -27.74
N LEU A 907 1.70 -0.21 -26.86
CA LEU A 907 3.16 -0.17 -27.02
C LEU A 907 3.79 -1.15 -26.02
N VAL A 908 4.98 -1.66 -26.33
CA VAL A 908 5.83 -2.43 -25.41
C VAL A 908 7.22 -1.81 -25.39
N PHE A 909 7.64 -1.29 -24.24
CA PHE A 909 9.02 -0.90 -23.98
C PHE A 909 9.85 -2.16 -23.71
N ALA A 910 10.91 -2.41 -24.46
CA ALA A 910 11.70 -3.65 -24.36
C ALA A 910 12.43 -3.87 -23.01
N LYS A 911 12.39 -2.89 -22.12
CA LYS A 911 12.86 -2.90 -20.72
C LYS A 911 11.92 -2.04 -19.87
N THR A 912 12.01 -2.14 -18.55
CA THR A 912 11.39 -1.18 -17.63
C THR A 912 11.81 0.25 -18.00
N PRO A 913 10.85 1.22 -18.07
CA PRO A 913 11.17 2.62 -18.26
C PRO A 913 12.03 3.20 -17.12
N SER A 914 12.95 4.09 -17.46
CA SER A 914 14.02 4.57 -16.59
C SER A 914 13.96 6.09 -16.39
N THR A 915 14.25 6.56 -15.17
CA THR A 915 14.49 7.99 -14.91
C THR A 915 15.88 8.44 -15.37
N ILE A 916 16.82 7.48 -15.50
CA ILE A 916 18.13 7.67 -16.11
C ILE A 916 17.96 7.63 -17.63
N GLU A 917 18.76 8.47 -18.31
CA GLU A 917 18.82 8.53 -19.76
C GLU A 917 19.37 7.23 -20.36
N ASP A 918 18.60 6.57 -21.21
CA ASP A 918 19.01 5.35 -21.89
C ASP A 918 18.29 5.11 -23.23
N ASP A 919 18.84 4.21 -24.05
CA ASP A 919 18.17 3.74 -25.25
C ASP A 919 17.08 2.71 -24.88
N ARG A 920 15.87 2.87 -25.45
CA ARG A 920 14.75 1.93 -25.30
C ARG A 920 14.25 1.45 -26.65
N GLY A 921 14.31 0.14 -26.88
CA GLY A 921 13.55 -0.49 -27.96
C GLY A 921 12.05 -0.38 -27.70
N LEU A 922 11.28 -0.08 -28.74
CA LEU A 922 9.83 0.12 -28.67
C LEU A 922 9.12 -0.67 -29.77
N SER A 923 8.06 -1.39 -29.40
CA SER A 923 7.26 -2.21 -30.30
C SER A 923 5.78 -1.85 -30.20
N GLY A 924 5.09 -1.69 -31.31
CA GLY A 924 3.62 -1.59 -31.35
C GLY A 924 3.00 -2.98 -31.39
N VAL A 925 1.84 -3.18 -30.75
CA VAL A 925 1.10 -4.45 -30.82
C VAL A 925 -0.38 -4.19 -31.08
N ARG A 926 -0.93 -4.85 -32.11
CA ARG A 926 -2.37 -4.85 -32.42
C ARG A 926 -3.08 -5.86 -31.53
N ALA A 927 -3.91 -5.37 -30.60
CA ALA A 927 -4.53 -6.18 -29.57
C ALA A 927 -5.53 -7.22 -30.12
N ALA A 928 -6.10 -7.00 -31.31
CA ALA A 928 -7.00 -7.96 -31.95
C ALA A 928 -6.31 -9.24 -32.45
N THR A 929 -5.01 -9.17 -32.77
CA THR A 929 -4.26 -10.26 -33.42
C THR A 929 -3.04 -10.73 -32.64
N GLY A 930 -2.50 -9.91 -31.73
CA GLY A 930 -1.17 -10.12 -31.14
C GLY A 930 -0.02 -9.79 -32.09
N GLU A 931 -0.31 -9.22 -33.27
CA GLU A 931 0.69 -8.83 -34.27
C GLU A 931 1.59 -7.71 -33.73
N VAL A 932 2.91 -7.93 -33.78
CA VAL A 932 3.94 -7.02 -33.27
C VAL A 932 4.63 -6.30 -34.44
N ALA A 933 4.71 -4.98 -34.37
CA ALA A 933 5.49 -4.14 -35.26
C ALA A 933 6.64 -3.50 -34.48
N GLU A 934 7.90 -3.80 -34.84
CA GLU A 934 9.06 -3.18 -34.20
C GLU A 934 9.26 -1.76 -34.73
N LEU A 935 9.18 -0.76 -33.84
CA LEU A 935 9.16 0.67 -34.20
C LEU A 935 10.58 1.28 -34.22
N GLY A 936 11.56 0.56 -33.66
CA GLY A 936 12.94 1.00 -33.53
C GLY A 936 13.31 1.29 -32.07
N GLN A 937 14.10 2.36 -31.86
CA GLN A 937 14.55 2.77 -30.54
C GLN A 937 14.25 4.26 -30.30
N LEU A 938 13.84 4.57 -29.07
CA LEU A 938 13.93 5.91 -28.50
C LEU A 938 15.38 6.06 -28.01
N THR A 939 16.14 6.98 -28.60
CA THR A 939 17.58 7.16 -28.32
C THR A 939 17.79 8.22 -27.24
N GLY A 940 18.61 7.92 -26.23
CA GLY A 940 18.99 8.88 -25.19
C GLY A 940 17.80 9.49 -24.42
N VAL A 941 16.82 8.67 -24.01
CA VAL A 941 15.60 9.15 -23.33
C VAL A 941 15.56 8.78 -21.85
N ARG A 942 15.04 9.69 -21.02
CA ARG A 942 14.60 9.38 -19.65
C ARG A 942 13.23 8.71 -19.74
N SER A 943 13.21 7.43 -20.14
CA SER A 943 12.00 6.74 -20.60
C SER A 943 10.82 6.68 -19.61
N ALA A 944 11.04 6.83 -18.30
CA ALA A 944 9.98 6.97 -17.30
C ALA A 944 9.21 8.31 -17.40
N THR A 945 9.76 9.32 -18.08
CA THR A 945 9.11 10.63 -18.30
C THR A 945 8.12 10.62 -19.48
N CYS A 946 8.01 9.51 -20.21
CA CYS A 946 7.29 9.47 -21.48
C CYS A 946 5.76 9.51 -21.34
N SER A 947 5.10 10.11 -22.33
CA SER A 947 3.65 10.14 -22.50
C SER A 947 3.27 9.99 -23.97
N TRP A 948 2.06 9.51 -24.24
CA TRP A 948 1.65 9.08 -25.58
C TRP A 948 0.14 9.25 -25.79
N ASN A 949 -0.24 9.42 -27.06
CA ASN A 949 -1.58 9.17 -27.57
C ASN A 949 -1.51 8.03 -28.61
N THR A 950 -2.52 7.84 -29.45
CA THR A 950 -2.55 6.77 -30.47
C THR A 950 -1.66 7.02 -31.70
N ARG A 951 -0.94 8.15 -31.79
CA ARG A 951 -0.07 8.53 -32.92
C ARG A 951 1.38 8.81 -32.53
N VAL A 952 1.59 9.48 -31.40
CA VAL A 952 2.89 10.02 -30.97
C VAL A 952 3.25 9.63 -29.54
N ILE A 953 4.56 9.59 -29.28
CA ILE A 953 5.16 9.48 -27.96
C ILE A 953 6.12 10.66 -27.75
N ALA A 954 5.99 11.34 -26.62
CA ALA A 954 6.84 12.43 -26.16
C ALA A 954 7.65 11.97 -24.93
N CYS A 955 8.93 12.30 -24.86
CA CYS A 955 9.84 11.94 -23.77
C CYS A 955 10.83 13.07 -23.48
N GLY A 956 11.34 13.16 -22.24
CA GLY A 956 12.54 13.93 -21.92
C GLY A 956 13.83 13.17 -22.28
N ALA A 957 14.88 13.90 -22.65
CA ALA A 957 16.22 13.39 -22.99
C ALA A 957 17.27 13.98 -22.01
N GLU A 958 18.54 14.14 -22.42
CA GLU A 958 19.54 14.81 -21.57
C GLU A 958 19.13 16.26 -21.26
N LYS A 959 18.89 17.04 -22.33
CA LYS A 959 18.77 18.51 -22.33
C LYS A 959 17.71 19.06 -23.30
N ASP A 960 16.89 18.17 -23.83
CA ASP A 960 15.75 18.50 -24.66
C ASP A 960 14.65 17.45 -24.48
N PHE A 961 13.55 17.65 -25.18
CA PHE A 961 12.51 16.65 -25.33
C PHE A 961 12.56 16.11 -26.75
N VAL A 962 12.17 14.85 -26.91
CA VAL A 962 11.97 14.22 -28.22
C VAL A 962 10.52 13.80 -28.36
N VAL A 963 9.92 14.11 -29.51
CA VAL A 963 8.56 13.69 -29.85
C VAL A 963 8.58 12.93 -31.17
N TYR A 964 8.17 11.67 -31.13
CA TYR A 964 8.16 10.76 -32.27
C TYR A 964 6.75 10.35 -32.64
N ARG A 965 6.49 10.20 -33.94
CA ARG A 965 5.30 9.56 -34.50
C ARG A 965 5.59 8.10 -34.81
N PHE A 966 4.63 7.23 -34.51
CA PHE A 966 4.70 5.79 -34.78
C PHE A 966 3.45 5.24 -35.49
N ALA A 967 2.40 6.05 -35.65
CA ALA A 967 1.18 5.72 -36.38
C ALA A 967 0.55 6.98 -37.00
N ARG A 968 -0.41 6.80 -37.92
CA ARG A 968 -1.05 7.86 -38.73
C ARG A 968 -2.54 7.98 -38.42
#